data_AF-A0A4Q6AS12-F1
#
_entry.id   AF-A0A4Q6AS12-F1
#
_cell.length_a   1.000
_cell.length_b   1.000
_cell.length_c   1.000
_cell.angle_alpha   90.00
_cell.angle_beta   90.00
_cell.angle_gamma   90.00
#
_symmetry.space_group_name_H-M   'P 1'
#
loop_
_entity.id
_entity.type
_entity.pdbx_description
1 polymer ?
#
loop_
_entity_poly.entity_id
_entity_poly.type
_entity_poly.pdbx_seq_one_letter_code
_entity_poly.pdbx_strand_id
1 'polypeptide(L)'
;MVTIPLSAQRYIHDALDRGLCVPVIGAGTSIPVGGLGWNNYLRQLLLDLPPEAGKLANDPDNPLDSADYIRSLRQLFHLEPIQTTVFNHSAVHEGMARLNCSLYVTTNYDDSIERALSSVGRQPMVKCYDQLGQFDLLSPSRAPIVVKLCSHSSNPNPGALTRRDFAKLLYQSRVPQEFLVTLLRTRVLLFIGCSLQDPIIASALDRCFGDEIGRPKHFAFLSDTTAESTIQTLKELGVDILRMPRDQITPSISSTLATFPQIPSNRGRLLVIESPLPTRAVKILETLITLRINDKVPAITFITDSPHRSNELKEIRLHFPTLDIQIEQVKDLHDGLTTRDHVLRKYADATYILAPSEYSVSPAAKFAKFWMGSGQNPLQYHSESTANLSRNKTSFRQFLSENFKDHPSIGTPRFCELDCSELTAAELYTKILQEFARWPDIDEVVLKPIDGAGSLGVRPVKLKSDENFARQVVTEFLSILKAMPCDAETERNITNKVLIEQRIFGEEFSVESRRSFGNIETLAIHWKIDIDGDPLRFFERTFVTLSPEREEYACLSRVNVELLSEMGVSDGVFHSEYRLCNESGKIFPLEIALRQGGGMVGFSVAASTGVNLFESAIRGAIRSPQVPFEINNSRIVSTGLIFAERPGVLPPLSVVDNGERKAIRLNDTLGLSEWLNSKLRSHPRAAALSDFSTGPGNAKLRRDAFLSFSPNSLDGRIAGLDATVEQIHIWMSPGQAIAEEETTYVAGLLIRADDKLGNGMKATAEAVAAMQMCLGQIQCEPLPALLPALWNVHRNTNKAAWFVSTNNHRGGFRSDDDSWTFALAIQEALSHNMGDPIQIVDLGCGAINPVVGILAAAADYKVTTYTGLDTDQDELSLARSNIGIHQLHAVATVLSADVKLYDPIAIIKSQNLGFGRFIVCANLPYLPTDPQVGNRERHVDGGKDGLEYLPHDVLRFANALQADYCVINISSLANVEAMLSACWRSGFGVVDTIATVAPLEKYALSRLSYLKTRPWSNTAIFGEDGQLRQIIFGFVLGKARGVNGSLILQEAASILQPDRRPLGSVFLARSQWVRPHCDV
;
A
#
# COMPACT_ATOMS: atom_id res chain seq x y z
N MET A 1 -26.58 36.85 -11.14
CA MET A 1 -26.56 35.37 -11.08
C MET A 1 -27.95 34.90 -10.68
N VAL A 2 -28.53 33.98 -11.44
CA VAL A 2 -29.79 33.34 -11.08
C VAL A 2 -29.47 32.26 -10.05
N THR A 3 -29.96 32.41 -8.82
CA THR A 3 -29.72 31.45 -7.74
C THR A 3 -30.87 30.45 -7.70
N ILE A 4 -30.57 29.17 -7.96
CA ILE A 4 -31.53 28.09 -7.73
C ILE A 4 -31.69 27.83 -6.22
N PRO A 5 -32.84 27.31 -5.75
CA PRO A 5 -33.04 27.00 -4.34
C PRO A 5 -31.97 26.04 -3.81
N LEU A 6 -31.39 26.36 -2.65
CA LEU A 6 -30.35 25.55 -1.98
C LEU A 6 -30.78 24.10 -1.76
N SER A 7 -32.06 23.85 -1.50
CA SER A 7 -32.63 22.50 -1.35
C SER A 7 -32.56 21.70 -2.65
N ALA A 8 -32.92 22.31 -3.79
CA ALA A 8 -32.82 21.69 -5.11
C ALA A 8 -31.36 21.45 -5.49
N GLN A 9 -30.48 22.41 -5.22
CA GLN A 9 -29.05 22.28 -5.49
C GLN A 9 -28.43 21.11 -4.71
N ARG A 10 -28.71 20.98 -3.40
CA ARG A 10 -28.24 19.87 -2.57
C ARG A 10 -28.76 18.52 -3.05
N TYR A 11 -30.04 18.46 -3.44
CA TYR A 11 -30.64 17.21 -3.91
C TYR A 11 -30.03 16.74 -5.23
N ILE A 12 -29.85 17.66 -6.19
CA ILE A 12 -29.18 17.35 -7.47
C ILE A 12 -27.72 16.96 -7.23
N HIS A 13 -27.01 17.63 -6.31
CA HIS A 13 -25.64 17.30 -5.95
C HIS A 13 -25.52 15.88 -5.37
N ASP A 14 -26.35 15.52 -4.41
CA ASP A 14 -26.38 14.17 -3.83
C ASP A 14 -26.68 13.10 -4.91
N ALA A 15 -27.61 13.39 -5.83
CA ALA A 15 -27.90 12.49 -6.94
C ALA A 15 -26.72 12.34 -7.92
N LEU A 16 -25.96 13.41 -8.17
CA LEU A 16 -24.73 13.37 -8.99
C LEU A 16 -23.63 12.55 -8.29
N ASP A 17 -23.42 12.76 -6.99
CA ASP A 17 -22.42 12.03 -6.20
C ASP A 17 -22.71 10.52 -6.13
N ARG A 18 -23.99 10.15 -6.09
CA ARG A 18 -24.45 8.76 -6.12
C ARG A 18 -24.51 8.15 -7.52
N GLY A 19 -24.25 8.92 -8.57
CA GLY A 19 -24.37 8.44 -9.96
C GLY A 19 -25.82 8.16 -10.40
N LEU A 20 -26.79 8.75 -9.72
CA LEU A 20 -28.23 8.56 -9.95
C LEU A 20 -28.84 9.67 -10.83
N CYS A 21 -28.10 10.74 -11.11
CA CYS A 21 -28.57 11.84 -11.96
C CYS A 21 -28.48 11.48 -13.46
N VAL A 22 -29.55 11.74 -14.22
CA VAL A 22 -29.61 11.50 -15.66
C VAL A 22 -30.14 12.75 -16.38
N PRO A 23 -29.32 13.42 -17.22
CA PRO A 23 -29.79 14.53 -18.05
C PRO A 23 -30.72 14.04 -19.15
N VAL A 24 -31.87 14.69 -19.27
CA VAL A 24 -32.81 14.51 -20.39
C VAL A 24 -32.72 15.76 -21.27
N ILE A 25 -32.28 15.56 -22.51
CA ILE A 25 -31.84 16.61 -23.41
C ILE A 25 -32.85 16.75 -24.56
N GLY A 26 -33.23 17.99 -24.84
CA GLY A 26 -34.15 18.32 -25.93
C GLY A 26 -33.57 19.36 -26.86
N ALA A 27 -34.26 19.60 -27.98
CA ALA A 27 -33.79 20.46 -29.06
C ALA A 27 -33.42 21.89 -28.63
N GLY A 28 -33.98 22.40 -27.52
CA GLY A 28 -33.65 23.72 -26.99
C GLY A 28 -32.16 23.94 -26.69
N THR A 29 -31.41 22.88 -26.37
CA THR A 29 -29.95 22.98 -26.15
C THR A 29 -29.15 23.11 -27.44
N SER A 30 -29.71 22.65 -28.57
CA SER A 30 -29.08 22.67 -29.90
C SER A 30 -29.39 23.93 -30.70
N ILE A 31 -30.46 24.67 -30.39
CA ILE A 31 -30.83 25.92 -31.09
C ILE A 31 -29.65 26.91 -31.21
N PRO A 32 -28.86 27.21 -30.15
CA PRO A 32 -27.76 28.17 -30.23
C PRO A 32 -26.63 27.77 -31.18
N VAL A 33 -26.55 26.49 -31.56
CA VAL A 33 -25.50 25.93 -32.44
C VAL A 33 -26.04 25.50 -33.80
N GLY A 34 -27.19 26.04 -34.19
CA GLY A 34 -27.79 25.79 -35.51
C GLY A 34 -28.87 24.70 -35.53
N GLY A 35 -29.24 24.14 -34.37
CA GLY A 35 -30.44 23.32 -34.24
C GLY A 35 -31.71 24.11 -34.52
N LEU A 36 -32.79 23.41 -34.89
CA LEU A 36 -34.07 24.02 -35.23
C LEU A 36 -35.09 23.83 -34.12
N GLY A 37 -35.66 24.92 -33.63
CA GLY A 37 -36.94 24.88 -32.92
C GLY A 37 -38.10 24.69 -33.89
N TRP A 38 -39.28 24.32 -33.38
CA TRP A 38 -40.49 24.06 -34.17
C TRP A 38 -40.81 25.14 -35.20
N ASN A 39 -40.77 26.42 -34.82
CA ASN A 39 -41.05 27.53 -35.75
C ASN A 39 -40.10 27.57 -36.96
N ASN A 40 -38.80 27.34 -36.73
CA ASN A 40 -37.82 27.36 -37.82
C ASN A 40 -37.88 26.05 -38.63
N TYR A 41 -38.18 24.92 -37.99
CA TYR A 41 -38.38 23.64 -38.66
C TYR A 41 -39.59 23.67 -39.61
N LEU A 42 -40.74 24.17 -39.15
CA LEU A 42 -41.93 24.34 -39.99
C LEU A 42 -41.66 25.29 -41.17
N ARG A 43 -40.98 26.41 -40.93
CA ARG A 43 -40.56 27.32 -42.01
C ARG A 43 -39.68 26.63 -43.05
N GLN A 44 -38.74 25.79 -42.61
CA GLN A 44 -37.92 25.01 -43.54
C GLN A 44 -38.78 24.01 -44.31
N LEU A 45 -39.69 23.28 -43.65
CA LEU A 45 -40.59 22.33 -44.31
C LEU A 45 -41.46 22.98 -45.39
N LEU A 46 -41.76 24.27 -45.24
CA LEU A 46 -42.51 25.07 -46.22
C LEU A 46 -41.68 25.56 -47.41
N LEU A 47 -40.35 25.48 -47.36
CA LEU A 47 -39.51 25.83 -48.51
C LEU A 47 -39.84 24.91 -49.70
N ASP A 48 -39.83 25.49 -50.90
CA ASP A 48 -40.13 24.81 -52.17
C ASP A 48 -41.58 24.33 -52.34
N LEU A 49 -42.46 24.55 -51.35
CA LEU A 49 -43.90 24.36 -51.48
C LEU A 49 -44.60 25.62 -52.01
N PRO A 50 -45.73 25.48 -52.74
CA PRO A 50 -46.52 26.62 -53.20
C PRO A 50 -46.98 27.53 -52.05
N PRO A 51 -46.97 28.87 -52.19
CA PRO A 51 -47.35 29.80 -51.12
C PRO A 51 -48.76 29.58 -50.56
N GLU A 52 -49.70 29.10 -51.37
CA GLU A 52 -51.06 28.76 -50.96
C GLU A 52 -51.10 27.56 -50.00
N ALA A 53 -50.17 26.60 -50.15
CA ALA A 53 -50.05 25.45 -49.27
C ALA A 53 -49.54 25.86 -47.87
N GLY A 54 -48.70 26.89 -47.78
CA GLY A 54 -48.14 27.38 -46.51
C GLY A 54 -49.14 28.15 -45.62
N LYS A 55 -50.20 28.74 -46.19
CA LYS A 55 -51.23 29.48 -45.43
C LYS A 55 -52.19 28.57 -44.66
N LEU A 56 -52.40 27.34 -45.12
CA LEU A 56 -53.29 26.34 -44.50
C LEU A 56 -52.57 25.43 -43.49
N ALA A 57 -51.23 25.44 -43.49
CA ALA A 57 -50.41 24.41 -42.87
C ALA A 57 -49.57 24.87 -41.67
N ASN A 58 -49.48 26.18 -41.42
CA ASN A 58 -48.60 26.75 -40.41
C ASN A 58 -49.39 27.20 -39.18
N ASP A 59 -49.77 26.25 -38.34
CA ASP A 59 -50.27 26.51 -36.99
C ASP A 59 -49.12 26.33 -35.97
N PRO A 60 -48.48 27.43 -35.53
CA PRO A 60 -47.37 27.35 -34.58
C PRO A 60 -47.79 26.89 -33.18
N ASP A 61 -49.09 26.96 -32.84
CA ASP A 61 -49.62 26.46 -31.57
C ASP A 61 -49.82 24.93 -31.61
N ASN A 62 -49.86 24.34 -32.81
CA ASN A 62 -49.91 22.90 -33.02
C ASN A 62 -48.86 22.42 -34.05
N PRO A 63 -47.57 22.43 -33.65
CA PRO A 63 -46.47 22.19 -34.58
C PRO A 63 -46.37 20.74 -35.04
N LEU A 64 -46.87 19.77 -34.26
CA LEU A 64 -46.87 18.35 -34.62
C LEU A 64 -47.85 18.05 -35.76
N ASP A 65 -49.06 18.61 -35.69
CA ASP A 65 -50.09 18.45 -36.72
C ASP A 65 -49.71 19.22 -37.99
N SER A 66 -49.17 20.43 -37.82
CA SER A 66 -48.60 21.22 -38.91
C SER A 66 -47.49 20.47 -39.65
N ALA A 67 -46.51 19.91 -38.93
CA ALA A 67 -45.41 19.15 -39.53
C ALA A 67 -45.91 17.87 -40.24
N ASP A 68 -46.90 17.18 -39.69
CA ASP A 68 -47.50 15.99 -40.29
C ASP A 68 -48.18 16.28 -41.63
N TYR A 69 -48.95 17.38 -41.66
CA TYR A 69 -49.61 17.85 -42.88
C TYR A 69 -48.58 18.31 -43.92
N ILE A 70 -47.61 19.14 -43.54
CA ILE A 70 -46.58 19.65 -44.46
C ILE A 70 -45.73 18.50 -45.01
N ARG A 71 -45.32 17.51 -44.20
CA ARG A 71 -44.58 16.34 -44.68
C ARG A 71 -45.39 15.51 -45.69
N SER A 72 -46.70 15.39 -45.48
CA SER A 72 -47.59 14.72 -46.43
C SER A 72 -47.68 15.49 -47.76
N LEU A 73 -47.71 16.83 -47.70
CA LEU A 73 -47.65 17.68 -48.89
C LEU A 73 -46.31 17.55 -49.62
N ARG A 74 -45.18 17.60 -48.91
CA ARG A 74 -43.85 17.41 -49.53
C ARG A 74 -43.74 16.07 -50.26
N GLN A 75 -44.29 15.00 -49.68
CA GLN A 75 -44.36 13.69 -50.33
C GLN A 75 -45.19 13.72 -51.61
N LEU A 76 -46.35 14.39 -51.59
CA LEU A 76 -47.20 14.58 -52.77
C LEU A 76 -46.49 15.35 -53.89
N PHE A 77 -45.67 16.33 -53.53
CA PHE A 77 -44.87 17.14 -54.46
C PHE A 77 -43.48 16.54 -54.77
N HIS A 78 -43.20 15.31 -54.34
CA HIS A 78 -41.91 14.63 -54.52
C HIS A 78 -40.69 15.47 -54.07
N LEU A 79 -40.84 16.27 -53.03
CA LEU A 79 -39.77 17.08 -52.45
C LEU A 79 -38.93 16.26 -51.48
N GLU A 80 -37.62 16.48 -51.51
CA GLU A 80 -36.69 15.78 -50.62
C GLU A 80 -37.00 16.05 -49.12
N PRO A 81 -36.78 15.05 -48.25
CA PRO A 81 -36.86 15.23 -46.80
C PRO A 81 -35.84 16.25 -46.32
N ILE A 82 -36.25 17.09 -45.37
CA ILE A 82 -35.32 18.06 -44.77
C ILE A 82 -34.47 17.35 -43.72
N GLN A 83 -33.18 17.27 -44.00
CA GLN A 83 -32.18 16.84 -43.03
C GLN A 83 -31.67 18.06 -42.25
N THR A 84 -31.77 17.99 -40.93
CA THR A 84 -31.22 19.01 -40.04
C THR A 84 -29.85 18.55 -39.59
N THR A 85 -28.79 19.19 -40.08
CA THR A 85 -27.41 18.87 -39.70
C THR A 85 -26.89 19.93 -38.74
N VAL A 86 -26.64 19.52 -37.50
CA VAL A 86 -25.94 20.33 -36.49
C VAL A 86 -24.50 19.83 -36.43
N PHE A 87 -23.53 20.73 -36.54
CA PHE A 87 -22.10 20.39 -36.63
C PHE A 87 -21.29 20.70 -35.36
N ASN A 88 -21.91 21.24 -34.31
CA ASN A 88 -21.21 21.65 -33.09
C ASN A 88 -22.06 21.40 -31.82
N HIS A 89 -21.48 21.65 -30.65
CA HIS A 89 -22.14 21.55 -29.35
C HIS A 89 -22.17 22.91 -28.64
N SER A 90 -23.21 23.15 -27.83
CA SER A 90 -23.39 24.43 -27.10
C SER A 90 -22.72 24.41 -25.72
N ALA A 91 -22.53 25.57 -25.10
CA ALA A 91 -22.00 25.68 -23.73
C ALA A 91 -22.84 24.87 -22.70
N VAL A 92 -24.14 24.72 -22.95
CA VAL A 92 -25.02 23.87 -22.12
C VAL A 92 -24.70 22.39 -22.31
N HIS A 93 -24.42 21.93 -23.54
CA HIS A 93 -23.98 20.56 -23.79
C HIS A 93 -22.64 20.27 -23.11
N GLU A 94 -21.69 21.20 -23.20
CA GLU A 94 -20.39 21.07 -22.52
C GLU A 94 -20.57 21.01 -20.99
N GLY A 95 -21.41 21.88 -20.42
CA GLY A 95 -21.76 21.85 -19.00
C GLY A 95 -22.34 20.50 -18.56
N MET A 96 -23.25 19.91 -19.35
CA MET A 96 -23.81 18.58 -19.07
C MET A 96 -22.77 17.46 -19.18
N ALA A 97 -21.85 17.55 -20.15
CA ALA A 97 -20.78 16.56 -20.34
C ALA A 97 -19.83 16.51 -19.12
N ARG A 98 -19.62 17.67 -18.49
CA ARG A 98 -18.78 17.85 -17.29
C ARG A 98 -19.44 17.40 -15.97
N LEU A 99 -20.75 17.11 -15.95
CA LEU A 99 -21.43 16.56 -14.76
C LEU A 99 -21.07 15.09 -14.43
N ASN A 100 -20.35 14.39 -15.31
CA ASN A 100 -19.96 12.98 -15.15
C ASN A 100 -21.10 11.95 -15.06
N CYS A 101 -22.27 12.22 -15.62
CA CYS A 101 -23.35 11.22 -15.65
C CYS A 101 -22.94 10.00 -16.49
N SER A 102 -23.31 8.79 -16.07
CA SER A 102 -23.04 7.55 -16.81
C SER A 102 -24.05 7.31 -17.95
N LEU A 103 -25.23 7.92 -17.84
CA LEU A 103 -26.32 7.82 -18.79
C LEU A 103 -26.84 9.21 -19.14
N TYR A 104 -27.05 9.45 -20.43
CA TYR A 104 -27.67 10.64 -21.00
C TYR A 104 -28.83 10.19 -21.87
N VAL A 105 -29.96 10.87 -21.76
CA VAL A 105 -31.15 10.59 -22.55
C VAL A 105 -31.44 11.80 -23.41
N THR A 106 -31.71 11.60 -24.69
CA THR A 106 -32.05 12.68 -25.60
C THR A 106 -33.29 12.33 -26.42
N THR A 107 -34.15 13.32 -26.59
CA THR A 107 -35.27 13.32 -27.55
C THR A 107 -34.86 13.89 -28.90
N ASN A 108 -33.62 14.35 -29.01
CA ASN A 108 -33.06 14.95 -30.21
C ASN A 108 -32.28 13.92 -31.06
N TYR A 109 -32.10 14.25 -32.34
CA TYR A 109 -31.51 13.37 -33.35
C TYR A 109 -30.06 13.71 -33.67
N ASP A 110 -29.66 14.96 -33.41
CA ASP A 110 -28.27 15.40 -33.60
C ASP A 110 -27.29 14.74 -32.62
N ASP A 111 -26.00 14.94 -32.86
CA ASP A 111 -24.89 14.37 -32.10
C ASP A 111 -24.17 15.40 -31.21
N SER A 112 -24.86 16.48 -30.81
CA SER A 112 -24.26 17.58 -30.04
C SER A 112 -23.79 17.14 -28.66
N ILE A 113 -24.56 16.32 -27.95
CA ILE A 113 -24.13 15.81 -26.62
C ILE A 113 -22.99 14.81 -26.76
N GLU A 114 -23.00 13.97 -27.80
CA GLU A 114 -21.93 13.02 -28.08
C GLU A 114 -20.61 13.75 -28.31
N ARG A 115 -20.63 14.80 -29.15
CA ARG A 115 -19.46 15.65 -29.40
C ARG A 115 -18.99 16.39 -28.15
N ALA A 116 -19.92 16.86 -27.32
CA ALA A 116 -19.58 17.49 -26.04
C ALA A 116 -18.93 16.50 -25.06
N LEU A 117 -19.38 15.25 -25.02
CA LEU A 117 -18.75 14.19 -24.24
C LEU A 117 -17.34 13.89 -24.76
N SER A 118 -17.18 13.78 -26.08
CA SER A 118 -15.87 13.57 -26.70
C SER A 118 -14.92 14.75 -26.46
N SER A 119 -15.41 16.00 -26.44
CA SER A 119 -14.58 17.19 -26.19
C SER A 119 -14.03 17.27 -24.76
N VAL A 120 -14.71 16.66 -23.79
CA VAL A 120 -14.22 16.50 -22.41
C VAL A 120 -13.47 15.18 -22.18
N GLY A 121 -13.13 14.46 -23.25
CA GLY A 121 -12.34 13.23 -23.21
C GLY A 121 -13.12 11.97 -22.84
N ARG A 122 -14.45 11.98 -22.98
CA ARG A 122 -15.32 10.83 -22.72
C ARG A 122 -15.94 10.33 -24.02
N GLN A 123 -15.57 9.14 -24.48
CA GLN A 123 -16.13 8.58 -25.71
C GLN A 123 -17.50 7.92 -25.45
N PRO A 124 -18.61 8.43 -26.02
CA PRO A 124 -19.93 7.92 -25.73
C PRO A 124 -20.31 6.69 -26.55
N MET A 125 -21.13 5.81 -25.96
CA MET A 125 -21.83 4.74 -26.66
C MET A 125 -23.26 5.16 -26.95
N VAL A 126 -23.67 5.15 -28.22
CA VAL A 126 -25.03 5.54 -28.63
C VAL A 126 -25.94 4.31 -28.66
N LYS A 127 -27.13 4.44 -28.09
CA LYS A 127 -28.20 3.43 -28.12
C LYS A 127 -29.49 4.05 -28.65
N CYS A 128 -30.06 3.43 -29.68
CA CYS A 128 -31.37 3.78 -30.24
C CYS A 128 -32.49 3.01 -29.54
N TYR A 129 -33.75 3.43 -29.69
CA TYR A 129 -34.86 2.84 -28.93
C TYR A 129 -35.07 1.33 -29.22
N ASP A 130 -34.75 0.88 -30.43
CA ASP A 130 -34.86 -0.53 -30.85
C ASP A 130 -33.83 -1.44 -30.17
N GLN A 131 -32.79 -0.84 -29.58
CA GLN A 131 -31.72 -1.54 -28.88
C GLN A 131 -31.92 -1.57 -27.36
N LEU A 132 -32.99 -0.94 -26.85
CA LEU A 132 -33.25 -0.82 -25.42
C LEU A 132 -33.81 -2.11 -24.80
N GLY A 133 -34.40 -3.02 -25.58
CA GLY A 133 -34.95 -4.28 -25.06
C GLY A 133 -33.90 -5.24 -24.49
N GLN A 134 -32.62 -5.02 -24.79
CA GLN A 134 -31.47 -5.79 -24.26
C GLN A 134 -30.56 -4.92 -23.39
N PHE A 135 -31.03 -3.73 -23.00
CA PHE A 135 -30.23 -2.77 -22.26
C PHE A 135 -30.32 -3.02 -20.76
N ASP A 136 -29.18 -3.36 -20.15
CA ASP A 136 -29.06 -3.52 -18.71
C ASP A 136 -28.69 -2.20 -18.04
N LEU A 137 -29.66 -1.60 -17.34
CA LEU A 137 -29.51 -0.36 -16.57
C LEU A 137 -28.57 -0.48 -15.35
N LEU A 138 -28.28 -1.72 -14.91
CA LEU A 138 -27.40 -2.03 -13.79
C LEU A 138 -25.98 -2.36 -14.23
N SER A 139 -25.76 -2.61 -15.52
CA SER A 139 -24.44 -2.95 -16.06
C SER A 139 -23.46 -1.78 -15.93
N PRO A 140 -22.31 -1.96 -15.27
CA PRO A 140 -21.31 -0.90 -15.13
C PRO A 140 -20.62 -0.64 -16.48
N SER A 141 -21.11 0.36 -17.22
CA SER A 141 -20.47 0.80 -18.46
C SER A 141 -19.28 1.72 -18.20
N ARG A 142 -18.13 1.39 -18.82
CA ARG A 142 -16.91 2.22 -18.79
C ARG A 142 -17.03 3.52 -19.60
N ALA A 143 -17.99 3.60 -20.52
CA ALA A 143 -18.24 4.73 -21.41
C ALA A 143 -19.62 5.36 -21.10
N PRO A 144 -19.77 6.70 -21.20
CA PRO A 144 -21.09 7.32 -21.08
C PRO A 144 -22.02 6.80 -22.16
N ILE A 145 -23.24 6.46 -21.80
CA ILE A 145 -24.23 5.96 -22.74
C ILE A 145 -25.17 7.10 -23.10
N VAL A 146 -25.38 7.31 -24.40
CA VAL A 146 -26.34 8.27 -24.94
C VAL A 146 -27.51 7.49 -25.54
N VAL A 147 -28.67 7.57 -24.90
CA VAL A 147 -29.91 6.95 -25.37
C VAL A 147 -30.70 7.96 -26.18
N LYS A 148 -30.93 7.66 -27.46
CA LYS A 148 -31.80 8.44 -28.36
C LYS A 148 -33.20 7.83 -28.38
N LEU A 149 -34.12 8.42 -27.61
CA LEU A 149 -35.46 7.87 -27.41
C LEU A 149 -36.31 7.84 -28.69
N CYS A 150 -36.02 8.74 -29.63
CA CYS A 150 -36.81 8.93 -30.84
C CYS A 150 -36.09 8.44 -32.11
N SER A 151 -34.87 7.90 -32.00
CA SER A 151 -34.07 7.39 -33.13
C SER A 151 -34.09 5.87 -33.21
N HIS A 152 -34.15 5.33 -34.43
CA HIS A 152 -34.01 3.90 -34.71
C HIS A 152 -32.60 3.63 -35.27
N SER A 153 -31.99 2.48 -34.97
CA SER A 153 -30.62 2.17 -35.42
C SER A 153 -30.44 2.23 -36.95
N SER A 154 -31.47 1.83 -37.72
CA SER A 154 -31.48 1.93 -39.18
C SER A 154 -31.76 3.33 -39.74
N ASN A 155 -32.26 4.25 -38.92
CA ASN A 155 -32.52 5.65 -39.29
C ASN A 155 -32.27 6.56 -38.08
N PRO A 156 -30.99 6.86 -37.77
CA PRO A 156 -30.61 7.56 -36.54
C PRO A 156 -31.02 9.03 -36.54
N ASN A 157 -31.26 9.64 -37.71
CA ASN A 157 -31.71 11.03 -37.84
C ASN A 157 -32.96 11.14 -38.73
N PRO A 158 -34.16 10.76 -38.21
CA PRO A 158 -35.42 10.83 -38.94
C PRO A 158 -35.96 12.26 -39.14
N GLY A 159 -35.29 13.29 -38.60
CA GLY A 159 -35.86 14.62 -38.44
C GLY A 159 -36.93 14.67 -37.35
N ALA A 160 -37.60 15.81 -37.16
CA ALA A 160 -38.63 15.94 -36.12
C ALA A 160 -39.81 14.98 -36.38
N LEU A 161 -40.18 14.21 -35.36
CA LEU A 161 -41.31 13.29 -35.43
C LEU A 161 -42.63 14.06 -35.48
N THR A 162 -43.52 13.59 -36.33
CA THR A 162 -44.89 14.11 -36.48
C THR A 162 -45.84 13.45 -35.49
N ARG A 163 -47.09 13.91 -35.42
CA ARG A 163 -48.13 13.22 -34.63
C ARG A 163 -48.30 11.76 -35.02
N ARG A 164 -48.31 11.45 -36.31
CA ARG A 164 -48.41 10.05 -36.80
C ARG A 164 -47.19 9.23 -36.43
N ASP A 165 -46.00 9.82 -36.43
CA ASP A 165 -44.77 9.12 -36.05
C ASP A 165 -44.75 8.79 -34.55
N PHE A 166 -45.13 9.73 -33.69
CA PHE A 166 -45.27 9.47 -32.24
C PHE A 166 -46.35 8.42 -31.95
N ALA A 167 -47.50 8.48 -32.64
CA ALA A 167 -48.54 7.47 -32.49
C ALA A 167 -48.02 6.07 -32.87
N LYS A 168 -47.24 5.95 -33.94
CA LYS A 168 -46.57 4.70 -34.32
C LYS A 168 -45.55 4.26 -33.26
N LEU A 169 -44.67 5.16 -32.81
CA LEU A 169 -43.65 4.86 -31.81
C LEU A 169 -44.28 4.30 -30.53
N LEU A 170 -45.25 5.02 -29.96
CA LEU A 170 -45.91 4.67 -28.70
C LEU A 170 -46.79 3.40 -28.81
N TYR A 171 -47.36 3.12 -29.99
CA TYR A 171 -48.22 1.95 -30.20
C TYR A 171 -47.45 0.69 -30.59
N GLN A 172 -46.42 0.82 -31.44
CA GLN A 172 -45.66 -0.32 -31.98
C GLN A 172 -44.55 -0.79 -31.06
N SER A 173 -43.99 0.09 -30.21
CA SER A 173 -42.97 -0.27 -29.23
C SER A 173 -43.17 0.50 -27.92
N ARG A 174 -43.55 -0.21 -26.85
CA ARG A 174 -43.64 0.39 -25.51
C ARG A 174 -42.28 0.64 -24.87
N VAL A 175 -41.21 0.08 -25.44
CA VAL A 175 -39.87 0.07 -24.84
C VAL A 175 -39.33 1.46 -24.48
N PRO A 176 -39.34 2.49 -25.35
CA PRO A 176 -38.79 3.80 -24.98
C PRO A 176 -39.62 4.51 -23.91
N GLN A 177 -40.94 4.31 -23.89
CA GLN A 177 -41.82 4.83 -22.84
C GLN A 177 -41.56 4.13 -21.51
N GLU A 178 -41.50 2.80 -21.49
CA GLU A 178 -41.20 2.00 -20.30
C GLU A 178 -39.83 2.34 -19.74
N PHE A 179 -38.83 2.49 -20.60
CA PHE A 179 -37.48 2.92 -20.22
C PHE A 179 -37.50 4.26 -19.49
N LEU A 180 -38.21 5.26 -20.02
CA LEU A 180 -38.32 6.57 -19.38
C LEU A 180 -39.10 6.49 -18.05
N VAL A 181 -40.15 5.68 -17.96
CA VAL A 181 -40.89 5.42 -16.70
C VAL A 181 -39.98 4.76 -15.66
N THR A 182 -39.15 3.79 -16.06
CA THR A 182 -38.17 3.15 -15.16
C THR A 182 -37.17 4.18 -14.64
N LEU A 183 -36.66 5.08 -15.50
CA LEU A 183 -35.76 6.15 -15.07
C LEU A 183 -36.44 7.14 -14.14
N LEU A 184 -37.68 7.56 -14.43
CA LEU A 184 -38.48 8.40 -13.54
C LEU A 184 -38.66 7.78 -12.14
N ARG A 185 -38.64 6.46 -12.02
CA ARG A 185 -38.76 5.76 -10.72
C ARG A 185 -37.45 5.54 -10.01
N THR A 186 -36.35 5.40 -10.74
CA THR A 186 -35.07 4.91 -10.19
C THR A 186 -33.96 5.96 -10.19
N ARG A 187 -34.14 7.07 -10.91
CA ARG A 187 -33.12 8.11 -11.14
C ARG A 187 -33.68 9.50 -10.90
N VAL A 188 -32.78 10.46 -10.69
CA VAL A 188 -33.13 11.89 -10.66
C VAL A 188 -32.93 12.45 -12.07
N LEU A 189 -34.03 12.71 -12.77
CA LEU A 189 -34.01 13.31 -14.10
C LEU A 189 -33.84 14.83 -14.05
N LEU A 190 -32.93 15.33 -14.90
CA LEU A 190 -32.69 16.75 -15.13
C LEU A 190 -33.07 17.12 -16.56
N PHE A 191 -34.25 17.69 -16.76
CA PHE A 191 -34.78 18.08 -18.07
C PHE A 191 -34.20 19.43 -18.52
N ILE A 192 -33.47 19.42 -19.63
CA ILE A 192 -32.75 20.59 -20.15
C ILE A 192 -33.10 20.76 -21.64
N GLY A 193 -33.67 21.91 -22.00
CA GLY A 193 -34.06 22.22 -23.38
C GLY A 193 -35.16 21.32 -23.95
N CYS A 194 -35.81 20.52 -23.11
CA CYS A 194 -36.94 19.66 -23.48
C CYS A 194 -38.25 20.44 -23.44
N SER A 195 -39.17 20.15 -24.37
CA SER A 195 -40.58 20.42 -24.15
C SER A 195 -41.15 19.31 -23.29
N LEU A 196 -41.70 19.65 -22.12
CA LEU A 196 -42.35 18.66 -21.26
C LEU A 196 -43.73 18.23 -21.79
N GLN A 197 -44.17 18.86 -22.87
CA GLN A 197 -45.33 18.47 -23.67
C GLN A 197 -44.95 17.55 -24.84
N ASP A 198 -43.67 17.19 -25.00
CA ASP A 198 -43.29 16.15 -25.96
C ASP A 198 -44.08 14.86 -25.66
N PRO A 199 -44.76 14.26 -26.65
CA PRO A 199 -45.64 13.12 -26.41
C PRO A 199 -44.99 11.96 -25.65
N ILE A 200 -43.69 11.71 -25.84
CA ILE A 200 -43.00 10.62 -25.13
C ILE A 200 -42.72 10.96 -23.66
N ILE A 201 -42.38 12.22 -23.38
CA ILE A 201 -42.11 12.71 -22.02
C ILE A 201 -43.42 12.84 -21.25
N ALA A 202 -44.41 13.53 -21.83
CA ALA A 202 -45.71 13.74 -21.21
C ALA A 202 -46.38 12.41 -20.86
N SER A 203 -46.41 11.46 -21.81
CA SER A 203 -47.00 10.15 -21.58
C SER A 203 -46.26 9.33 -20.51
N ALA A 204 -44.94 9.45 -20.40
CA ALA A 204 -44.18 8.78 -19.34
C ALA A 204 -44.42 9.41 -17.96
N LEU A 205 -44.54 10.74 -17.88
CA LEU A 205 -44.90 11.46 -16.65
C LEU A 205 -46.31 11.08 -16.17
N ASP A 206 -47.30 11.11 -17.07
CA ASP A 206 -48.69 10.74 -16.76
C ASP A 206 -48.77 9.28 -16.25
N ARG A 207 -48.07 8.36 -16.92
CA ARG A 207 -48.01 6.96 -16.51
C ARG A 207 -47.30 6.76 -15.17
N CYS A 208 -46.20 7.47 -14.94
CA CYS A 208 -45.52 7.44 -13.64
C CYS A 208 -46.38 8.05 -12.52
N PHE A 209 -47.23 9.04 -12.85
CA PHE A 209 -48.15 9.66 -11.92
C PHE A 209 -49.34 8.78 -11.54
N GLY A 210 -49.94 8.09 -12.53
CA GLY A 210 -51.14 7.29 -12.34
C GLY A 210 -50.97 6.02 -11.50
N ASP A 211 -49.74 5.58 -11.24
CA ASP A 211 -49.43 4.40 -10.43
C ASP A 211 -49.08 4.79 -8.97
N GLU A 212 -49.51 4.01 -7.98
CA GLU A 212 -49.24 4.25 -6.53
C GLU A 212 -47.79 3.95 -6.10
N ILE A 213 -46.89 3.74 -7.05
CA ILE A 213 -45.47 3.41 -6.79
C ILE A 213 -44.69 4.70 -6.51
N GLY A 214 -43.89 4.71 -5.45
CA GLY A 214 -43.07 5.85 -5.07
C GLY A 214 -42.10 6.30 -6.17
N ARG A 215 -41.78 7.60 -6.19
CA ARG A 215 -40.87 8.23 -7.17
C ARG A 215 -39.99 9.31 -6.54
N PRO A 216 -38.74 9.48 -7.00
CA PRO A 216 -37.88 10.60 -6.62
C PRO A 216 -38.38 11.93 -7.20
N LYS A 217 -37.78 13.04 -6.75
CA LYS A 217 -38.03 14.37 -7.34
C LYS A 217 -37.21 14.55 -8.61
N HIS A 218 -37.78 15.23 -9.60
CA HIS A 218 -37.12 15.58 -10.85
C HIS A 218 -37.04 17.10 -11.01
N PHE A 219 -36.20 17.57 -11.93
CA PHE A 219 -35.98 19.00 -12.13
C PHE A 219 -36.01 19.38 -13.60
N ALA A 220 -36.59 20.54 -13.92
CA ALA A 220 -36.62 21.08 -15.27
C ALA A 220 -36.23 22.55 -15.31
N PHE A 221 -35.41 22.94 -16.28
CA PHE A 221 -35.06 24.34 -16.54
C PHE A 221 -36.07 24.94 -17.51
N LEU A 222 -36.90 25.87 -17.03
CA LEU A 222 -37.92 26.57 -17.83
C LEU A 222 -37.76 28.08 -17.72
N SER A 223 -38.28 28.81 -18.72
CA SER A 223 -38.30 30.27 -18.68
C SER A 223 -39.19 30.78 -17.54
N ASP A 224 -38.79 31.89 -16.93
CA ASP A 224 -39.59 32.71 -16.01
C ASP A 224 -40.94 33.18 -16.57
N THR A 225 -41.11 33.18 -17.89
CA THR A 225 -42.39 33.48 -18.58
C THR A 225 -43.34 32.27 -18.71
N THR A 226 -42.94 31.09 -18.21
CA THR A 226 -43.80 29.89 -18.23
C THR A 226 -45.03 30.11 -17.37
N ALA A 227 -46.22 29.78 -17.89
CA ALA A 227 -47.49 29.94 -17.17
C ALA A 227 -47.49 29.17 -15.84
N GLU A 228 -47.99 29.81 -14.77
CA GLU A 228 -48.01 29.22 -13.43
C GLU A 228 -48.85 27.93 -13.37
N SER A 229 -49.92 27.85 -14.17
CA SER A 229 -50.71 26.63 -14.31
C SER A 229 -49.88 25.44 -14.77
N THR A 230 -49.01 25.64 -15.76
CA THR A 230 -48.10 24.60 -16.26
C THR A 230 -47.09 24.19 -15.20
N ILE A 231 -46.54 25.17 -14.47
CA ILE A 231 -45.58 24.91 -13.37
C ILE A 231 -46.24 24.07 -12.27
N GLN A 232 -47.47 24.40 -11.90
CA GLN A 232 -48.20 23.68 -10.86
C GLN A 232 -48.52 22.23 -11.28
N THR A 233 -48.99 22.02 -12.51
CA THR A 233 -49.21 20.67 -13.06
C THR A 233 -47.92 19.84 -13.06
N LEU A 234 -46.80 20.42 -13.48
CA LEU A 234 -45.52 19.69 -13.50
C LEU A 234 -45.02 19.32 -12.10
N LYS A 235 -45.24 20.19 -11.10
CA LYS A 235 -44.92 19.88 -9.70
C LYS A 235 -45.75 18.73 -9.17
N GLU A 236 -47.04 18.67 -9.50
CA GLU A 236 -47.92 17.53 -9.15
C GLU A 236 -47.41 16.23 -9.78
N LEU A 237 -46.93 16.30 -11.02
CA LEU A 237 -46.25 15.20 -11.71
C LEU A 237 -44.85 14.88 -11.14
N GLY A 238 -44.36 15.60 -10.12
CA GLY A 238 -43.08 15.35 -9.45
C GLY A 238 -41.87 16.07 -10.06
N VAL A 239 -42.09 17.07 -10.91
CA VAL A 239 -41.04 17.86 -11.58
C VAL A 239 -40.98 19.29 -11.01
N ASP A 240 -39.93 19.57 -10.25
CA ASP A 240 -39.65 20.91 -9.72
C ASP A 240 -39.00 21.82 -10.78
N ILE A 241 -39.48 23.06 -10.88
CA ILE A 241 -39.06 23.99 -11.94
C ILE A 241 -37.96 24.94 -11.47
N LEU A 242 -36.84 24.93 -12.18
CA LEU A 242 -35.72 25.86 -12.04
C LEU A 242 -35.91 27.01 -13.04
N ARG A 243 -36.42 28.15 -12.57
CA ARG A 243 -36.76 29.30 -13.43
C ARG A 243 -35.53 30.03 -13.94
N MET A 244 -35.50 30.30 -15.25
CA MET A 244 -34.42 30.99 -15.94
C MET A 244 -34.96 32.23 -16.68
N PRO A 245 -34.27 33.39 -16.66
CA PRO A 245 -34.67 34.56 -17.43
C PRO A 245 -34.77 34.23 -18.91
N ARG A 246 -35.89 34.58 -19.57
CA ARG A 246 -36.15 34.23 -20.98
C ARG A 246 -35.04 34.66 -21.94
N ASP A 247 -34.49 35.85 -21.74
CA ASP A 247 -33.44 36.48 -22.56
C ASP A 247 -32.04 35.89 -22.29
N GLN A 248 -31.86 35.21 -21.14
CA GLN A 248 -30.57 34.65 -20.71
C GLN A 248 -30.67 33.17 -20.36
N ILE A 249 -31.62 32.44 -20.95
CA ILE A 249 -31.89 31.05 -20.59
C ILE A 249 -30.65 30.16 -20.77
N THR A 250 -29.99 30.24 -21.93
CA THR A 250 -28.80 29.43 -22.24
C THR A 250 -27.60 29.80 -21.36
N PRO A 251 -27.20 31.09 -21.24
CA PRO A 251 -26.15 31.49 -20.29
C PRO A 251 -26.47 31.13 -18.84
N SER A 252 -27.73 31.27 -18.40
CA SER A 252 -28.14 30.98 -17.03
C SER A 252 -28.04 29.49 -16.73
N ILE A 253 -28.56 28.63 -17.62
CA ILE A 253 -28.41 27.18 -17.50
C ILE A 253 -26.93 26.81 -17.46
N SER A 254 -26.11 27.31 -18.39
CA SER A 254 -24.67 27.02 -18.40
C SER A 254 -23.98 27.43 -17.10
N SER A 255 -24.34 28.61 -16.55
CA SER A 255 -23.78 29.09 -15.29
C SER A 255 -24.23 28.24 -14.10
N THR A 256 -25.49 27.82 -14.05
CA THR A 256 -26.01 26.93 -13.01
C THR A 256 -25.36 25.56 -13.09
N LEU A 257 -25.21 25.00 -14.29
CA LEU A 257 -24.53 23.73 -14.48
C LEU A 257 -23.09 23.78 -13.95
N ALA A 258 -22.38 24.89 -14.16
CA ALA A 258 -21.03 25.10 -13.65
C ALA A 258 -20.94 25.19 -12.10
N THR A 259 -22.06 25.40 -11.40
CA THR A 259 -22.08 25.38 -9.91
C THR A 259 -22.13 23.96 -9.32
N PHE A 260 -22.47 22.96 -10.12
CA PHE A 260 -22.41 21.56 -9.68
C PHE A 260 -20.97 21.03 -9.78
N PRO A 261 -20.62 19.96 -9.05
CA PRO A 261 -19.28 19.35 -9.14
C PRO A 261 -18.96 18.99 -10.60
N GLN A 262 -17.94 19.63 -11.16
CA GLN A 262 -17.47 19.36 -12.51
C GLN A 262 -16.37 18.32 -12.47
N ILE A 263 -16.24 17.51 -13.53
CA ILE A 263 -15.01 16.75 -13.80
C ILE A 263 -13.87 17.78 -13.95
N PRO A 264 -12.84 17.75 -13.08
CA PRO A 264 -11.61 18.49 -13.34
C PRO A 264 -11.06 18.04 -14.70
N SER A 265 -10.52 18.95 -15.51
CA SER A 265 -9.80 18.55 -16.73
C SER A 265 -8.87 17.39 -16.38
N ASN A 266 -8.96 16.28 -17.12
CA ASN A 266 -8.39 14.95 -16.84
C ASN A 266 -6.86 14.86 -16.59
N ARG A 267 -6.17 15.98 -16.33
CA ARG A 267 -4.75 16.09 -15.99
C ARG A 267 -4.57 16.85 -14.70
N GLY A 268 -3.91 16.23 -13.73
CA GLY A 268 -3.50 16.92 -12.52
C GLY A 268 -2.69 16.03 -11.59
N ARG A 269 -2.29 16.60 -10.47
CA ARG A 269 -1.33 15.98 -9.55
C ARG A 269 -2.04 15.01 -8.59
N LEU A 270 -1.43 13.85 -8.37
CA LEU A 270 -1.84 12.90 -7.33
C LEU A 270 -1.09 13.19 -6.03
N LEU A 271 -1.84 13.54 -4.99
CA LEU A 271 -1.31 13.69 -3.64
C LEU A 271 -1.37 12.34 -2.92
N VAL A 272 -0.26 11.85 -2.41
CA VAL A 272 -0.20 10.61 -1.61
C VAL A 272 0.13 10.98 -0.18
N ILE A 273 -0.78 10.70 0.75
CA ILE A 273 -0.58 10.98 2.17
C ILE A 273 0.09 9.77 2.81
N GLU A 274 1.36 9.89 3.16
CA GLU A 274 2.14 8.80 3.75
C GLU A 274 2.12 8.87 5.28
N SER A 275 1.95 7.71 5.91
CA SER A 275 2.07 7.53 7.35
C SER A 275 3.51 7.14 7.74
N PRO A 276 3.87 7.13 9.03
CA PRO A 276 5.16 6.61 9.51
C PRO A 276 5.41 5.12 9.22
N LEU A 277 4.36 4.35 8.90
CA LEU A 277 4.44 2.96 8.44
C LEU A 277 5.42 2.79 7.26
N PRO A 278 5.96 1.57 7.02
CA PRO A 278 6.74 1.28 5.83
C PRO A 278 6.02 1.75 4.56
N THR A 279 6.71 2.58 3.76
CA THR A 279 6.10 3.25 2.60
C THR A 279 5.58 2.25 1.57
N ARG A 280 4.47 2.61 0.92
CA ARG A 280 3.95 1.88 -0.25
C ARG A 280 4.33 2.54 -1.57
N ALA A 281 5.20 3.54 -1.55
CA ALA A 281 5.57 4.34 -2.72
C ALA A 281 6.05 3.51 -3.92
N VAL A 282 6.94 2.53 -3.72
CA VAL A 282 7.42 1.67 -4.82
C VAL A 282 6.24 0.99 -5.53
N LYS A 283 5.35 0.34 -4.79
CA LYS A 283 4.16 -0.33 -5.35
C LYS A 283 3.24 0.65 -6.07
N ILE A 284 3.02 1.84 -5.51
CA ILE A 284 2.21 2.89 -6.14
C ILE A 284 2.84 3.31 -7.47
N LEU A 285 4.14 3.63 -7.47
CA LEU A 285 4.86 4.11 -8.66
C LEU A 285 4.93 3.05 -9.76
N GLU A 286 5.23 1.80 -9.43
CA GLU A 286 5.20 0.66 -10.36
C GLU A 286 3.81 0.45 -10.96
N THR A 287 2.75 0.57 -10.13
CA THR A 287 1.37 0.45 -10.60
C THR A 287 1.02 1.58 -11.57
N LEU A 288 1.39 2.82 -11.25
CA LEU A 288 1.15 3.99 -12.13
C LEU A 288 1.83 3.82 -13.50
N ILE A 289 3.07 3.33 -13.52
CA ILE A 289 3.82 3.04 -14.75
C ILE A 289 3.12 1.93 -15.55
N THR A 290 2.76 0.84 -14.88
CA THR A 290 2.08 -0.31 -15.50
C THR A 290 0.76 0.10 -16.14
N LEU A 291 0.02 0.98 -15.46
CA LEU A 291 -1.25 1.51 -15.93
C LEU A 291 -1.13 2.47 -17.13
N ARG A 292 0.08 2.97 -17.43
CA ARG A 292 0.34 3.99 -18.46
C ARG A 292 -0.55 5.23 -18.33
N ILE A 293 -0.86 5.64 -17.10
CA ILE A 293 -1.74 6.78 -16.80
C ILE A 293 -1.01 8.11 -16.68
N ASN A 294 0.22 8.20 -17.19
CA ASN A 294 1.03 9.42 -17.21
C ASN A 294 0.29 10.59 -17.90
N ASP A 295 -0.60 10.28 -18.86
CA ASP A 295 -1.45 11.27 -19.51
C ASP A 295 -2.52 11.87 -18.60
N LYS A 296 -2.90 11.21 -17.49
CA LYS A 296 -3.87 11.67 -16.50
C LYS A 296 -3.24 12.20 -15.22
N VAL A 297 -2.14 11.58 -14.79
CA VAL A 297 -1.38 11.93 -13.59
C VAL A 297 0.06 12.27 -14.01
N PRO A 298 0.31 13.48 -14.55
CA PRO A 298 1.65 13.86 -14.99
C PRO A 298 2.63 14.06 -13.82
N ALA A 299 2.12 14.23 -12.59
CA ALA A 299 2.92 14.50 -11.41
C ALA A 299 2.32 13.89 -10.14
N ILE A 300 3.20 13.54 -9.21
CA ILE A 300 2.87 12.91 -7.94
C ILE A 300 3.58 13.68 -6.83
N THR A 301 2.89 13.91 -5.72
CA THR A 301 3.50 14.48 -4.51
C THR A 301 3.22 13.57 -3.33
N PHE A 302 4.29 13.03 -2.72
CA PHE A 302 4.20 12.36 -1.44
C PHE A 302 4.26 13.39 -0.31
N ILE A 303 3.34 13.30 0.65
CA ILE A 303 3.26 14.20 1.80
C ILE A 303 3.40 13.35 3.07
N THR A 304 4.38 13.67 3.92
CA THR A 304 4.63 12.93 5.16
C THR A 304 5.09 13.86 6.29
N ASP A 305 4.73 13.55 7.52
CA ASP A 305 5.27 14.20 8.73
C ASP A 305 6.52 13.48 9.28
N SER A 306 6.89 12.32 8.74
CA SER A 306 8.04 11.53 9.19
C SER A 306 9.34 11.93 8.46
N PRO A 307 10.37 12.43 9.16
CA PRO A 307 11.67 12.74 8.56
C PRO A 307 12.35 11.50 7.96
N HIS A 308 12.21 10.36 8.61
CA HIS A 308 12.78 9.10 8.14
C HIS A 308 12.11 8.67 6.83
N ARG A 309 10.78 8.73 6.74
CA ARG A 309 10.05 8.42 5.48
C ARG A 309 10.35 9.41 4.37
N SER A 310 10.49 10.69 4.68
CA SER A 310 10.92 11.72 3.72
C SER A 310 12.27 11.37 3.07
N ASN A 311 13.23 10.84 3.84
CA ASN A 311 14.53 10.44 3.30
C ASN A 311 14.44 9.16 2.45
N GLU A 312 13.72 8.14 2.92
CA GLU A 312 13.47 6.92 2.15
C GLU A 312 12.79 7.21 0.80
N LEU A 313 11.78 8.08 0.78
CA LEU A 313 11.11 8.50 -0.45
C LEU A 313 12.06 9.20 -1.43
N LYS A 314 13.05 9.96 -0.93
CA LYS A 314 14.06 10.63 -1.79
C LYS A 314 14.96 9.62 -2.46
N GLU A 315 15.28 8.51 -1.79
CA GLU A 315 16.04 7.39 -2.37
C GLU A 315 15.20 6.63 -3.40
N ILE A 316 13.94 6.31 -3.07
CA ILE A 316 13.01 5.65 -3.99
C ILE A 316 12.85 6.46 -5.28
N ARG A 317 12.69 7.78 -5.17
CA ARG A 317 12.56 8.69 -6.33
C ARG A 317 13.67 8.50 -7.37
N LEU A 318 14.91 8.23 -6.96
CA LEU A 318 16.03 8.06 -7.88
C LEU A 318 15.86 6.87 -8.83
N HIS A 319 15.05 5.89 -8.45
CA HIS A 319 14.74 4.69 -9.25
C HIS A 319 13.63 4.92 -10.29
N PHE A 320 12.93 6.07 -10.23
CA PHE A 320 11.79 6.40 -11.10
C PHE A 320 11.98 7.75 -11.81
N PRO A 321 13.05 7.93 -12.62
CA PRO A 321 13.40 9.22 -13.21
C PRO A 321 12.42 9.76 -14.26
N THR A 322 11.48 8.93 -14.73
CA THR A 322 10.50 9.28 -15.76
C THR A 322 9.21 9.91 -15.22
N LEU A 323 9.04 9.96 -13.90
CA LEU A 323 7.87 10.55 -13.23
C LEU A 323 8.25 11.85 -12.52
N ASP A 324 7.41 12.89 -12.59
CA ASP A 324 7.56 14.08 -11.74
C ASP A 324 7.12 13.73 -10.32
N ILE A 325 8.10 13.37 -9.48
CA ILE A 325 7.88 12.98 -8.08
C ILE A 325 8.40 14.10 -7.17
N GLN A 326 7.49 14.70 -6.42
CA GLN A 326 7.77 15.66 -5.36
C GLN A 326 7.57 15.01 -3.99
N ILE A 327 8.35 15.44 -3.01
CA ILE A 327 8.29 14.95 -1.64
C ILE A 327 8.19 16.16 -0.73
N GLU A 328 7.09 16.23 0.02
CA GLU A 328 6.80 17.31 0.94
C GLU A 328 6.83 16.77 2.37
N GLN A 329 7.83 17.18 3.12
CA GLN A 329 7.90 16.88 4.54
C GLN A 329 7.23 18.01 5.32
N VAL A 330 6.19 17.66 6.07
CA VAL A 330 5.44 18.60 6.89
C VAL A 330 5.76 18.40 8.37
N LYS A 331 5.35 19.35 9.21
CA LYS A 331 5.58 19.25 10.66
C LYS A 331 4.63 18.26 11.33
N ASP A 332 3.36 18.30 10.93
CA ASP A 332 2.30 17.43 11.45
C ASP A 332 1.21 17.28 10.38
N LEU A 333 0.81 16.05 10.07
CA LEU A 333 -0.29 15.76 9.15
C LEU A 333 -1.68 16.01 9.78
N HIS A 334 -1.78 16.09 11.11
CA HIS A 334 -2.99 16.32 11.87
C HIS A 334 -3.20 17.78 12.28
N ASP A 335 -2.13 18.58 12.42
CA ASP A 335 -2.22 19.99 12.83
C ASP A 335 -2.75 20.91 11.69
N GLY A 336 -3.54 21.90 12.10
CA GLY A 336 -4.35 22.78 11.26
C GLY A 336 -3.60 24.03 10.79
N LEU A 337 -3.91 24.44 9.55
CA LEU A 337 -3.60 25.73 8.93
C LEU A 337 -2.19 25.87 8.30
N THR A 338 -1.08 25.92 9.06
CA THR A 338 0.22 26.39 8.50
C THR A 338 0.84 25.44 7.47
N THR A 339 0.80 24.14 7.75
CA THR A 339 1.23 23.09 6.81
C THR A 339 0.29 23.00 5.60
N ARG A 340 -1.01 23.16 5.83
CA ARG A 340 -2.05 22.99 4.81
C ARG A 340 -2.03 24.15 3.81
N ASP A 341 -1.78 25.38 4.27
CA ASP A 341 -1.61 26.57 3.42
C ASP A 341 -0.40 26.46 2.50
N HIS A 342 0.72 25.91 2.98
CA HIS A 342 1.93 25.73 2.18
C HIS A 342 1.68 24.78 1.01
N VAL A 343 1.12 23.60 1.31
CA VAL A 343 0.79 22.56 0.32
C VAL A 343 -0.29 23.08 -0.65
N LEU A 344 -1.35 23.73 -0.15
CA LEU A 344 -2.39 24.34 -0.98
C LEU A 344 -1.82 25.31 -2.02
N ARG A 345 -0.94 26.23 -1.60
CA ARG A 345 -0.36 27.23 -2.51
C ARG A 345 0.59 26.61 -3.52
N LYS A 346 1.38 25.62 -3.10
CA LYS A 346 2.44 25.02 -3.92
C LYS A 346 1.91 24.03 -4.95
N TYR A 347 0.83 23.33 -4.64
CA TYR A 347 0.31 22.22 -5.45
C TYR A 347 -1.13 22.42 -5.90
N ALA A 348 -1.53 23.66 -6.21
CA ALA A 348 -2.89 24.03 -6.65
C ALA A 348 -3.40 23.25 -7.90
N ASP A 349 -2.49 22.59 -8.62
CA ASP A 349 -2.76 21.66 -9.73
C ASP A 349 -3.22 20.25 -9.28
N ALA A 350 -3.30 19.99 -7.98
CA ALA A 350 -3.78 18.72 -7.44
C ALA A 350 -5.25 18.47 -7.78
N THR A 351 -5.51 17.27 -8.30
CA THR A 351 -6.85 16.79 -8.66
C THR A 351 -7.20 15.48 -7.99
N TYR A 352 -6.22 14.77 -7.44
CA TYR A 352 -6.42 13.44 -6.84
C TYR A 352 -5.71 13.34 -5.49
N ILE A 353 -6.26 12.54 -4.59
CA ILE A 353 -5.65 12.21 -3.31
C ILE A 353 -5.77 10.71 -3.04
N LEU A 354 -4.72 10.12 -2.49
CA LEU A 354 -4.65 8.71 -2.11
C LEU A 354 -4.11 8.57 -0.69
N ALA A 355 -4.80 7.77 0.11
CA ALA A 355 -4.38 7.34 1.44
C ALA A 355 -4.09 5.83 1.40
N PRO A 356 -2.82 5.39 1.30
CA PRO A 356 -2.48 3.99 1.09
C PRO A 356 -2.52 3.13 2.36
N SER A 357 -2.73 3.73 3.54
CA SER A 357 -2.71 3.06 4.86
C SER A 357 -3.84 3.53 5.75
N GLU A 358 -4.25 2.76 6.76
CA GLU A 358 -5.32 3.17 7.68
C GLU A 358 -4.99 4.49 8.40
N TYR A 359 -3.72 4.70 8.77
CA TYR A 359 -3.28 5.90 9.47
C TYR A 359 -3.19 7.15 8.59
N SER A 360 -3.25 7.01 7.26
CA SER A 360 -3.30 8.14 6.32
C SER A 360 -4.73 8.57 5.97
N VAL A 361 -5.75 7.74 6.23
CA VAL A 361 -7.16 8.02 5.89
C VAL A 361 -7.69 9.26 6.60
N SER A 362 -7.52 9.37 7.92
CA SER A 362 -8.00 10.52 8.70
C SER A 362 -7.28 11.83 8.35
N PRO A 363 -5.92 11.86 8.26
CA PRO A 363 -5.22 13.01 7.71
C PRO A 363 -5.66 13.44 6.31
N ALA A 364 -5.84 12.48 5.38
CA ALA A 364 -6.31 12.76 4.04
C ALA A 364 -7.72 13.39 4.04
N ALA A 365 -8.61 12.89 4.91
CA ALA A 365 -9.96 13.44 5.04
C ALA A 365 -9.97 14.89 5.55
N LYS A 366 -9.19 15.17 6.59
CA LYS A 366 -9.02 16.53 7.14
C LYS A 366 -8.41 17.48 6.11
N PHE A 367 -7.39 17.01 5.39
CA PHE A 367 -6.72 17.77 4.35
C PHE A 367 -7.67 18.13 3.21
N ALA A 368 -8.41 17.15 2.69
CA ALA A 368 -9.30 17.36 1.55
C ALA A 368 -10.51 18.23 1.89
N LYS A 369 -11.06 18.14 3.12
CA LYS A 369 -12.10 19.08 3.57
C LYS A 369 -11.59 20.52 3.58
N PHE A 370 -10.38 20.73 4.09
CA PHE A 370 -9.77 22.06 4.11
C PHE A 370 -9.51 22.57 2.68
N TRP A 371 -8.96 21.71 1.81
CA TRP A 371 -8.72 21.99 0.40
C TRP A 371 -9.96 22.54 -0.32
N MET A 372 -11.11 21.89 -0.15
CA MET A 372 -12.37 22.35 -0.75
C MET A 372 -12.89 23.65 -0.12
N GLY A 373 -12.68 23.85 1.18
CA GLY A 373 -13.03 25.10 1.86
C GLY A 373 -12.27 26.33 1.33
N SER A 374 -11.13 26.12 0.67
CA SER A 374 -10.31 27.18 0.06
C SER A 374 -10.66 27.50 -1.41
N GLY A 375 -11.71 26.89 -1.97
CA GLY A 375 -12.15 27.14 -3.35
C GLY A 375 -11.29 26.46 -4.44
N GLN A 376 -10.47 25.48 -4.06
CA GLN A 376 -9.69 24.67 -4.99
C GLN A 376 -10.54 23.57 -5.66
N ASN A 377 -9.98 22.87 -6.64
CA ASN A 377 -10.63 21.73 -7.31
C ASN A 377 -11.06 20.66 -6.29
N PRO A 378 -12.25 20.05 -6.42
CA PRO A 378 -12.68 19.01 -5.50
C PRO A 378 -11.75 17.80 -5.57
N LEU A 379 -11.23 17.37 -4.41
CA LEU A 379 -10.52 16.11 -4.25
C LEU A 379 -11.53 15.00 -3.92
N GLN A 380 -11.23 13.77 -4.32
CA GLN A 380 -12.03 12.61 -3.92
C GLN A 380 -11.45 11.97 -2.67
N TYR A 381 -12.22 11.92 -1.59
CA TYR A 381 -11.75 11.45 -0.30
C TYR A 381 -12.89 10.88 0.54
N HIS A 382 -12.57 10.09 1.57
CA HIS A 382 -13.54 9.67 2.58
C HIS A 382 -13.85 10.82 3.52
N SER A 383 -15.13 11.08 3.81
CA SER A 383 -15.51 12.14 4.75
C SER A 383 -14.82 11.95 6.12
N GLU A 384 -14.65 13.03 6.90
CA GLU A 384 -14.06 12.92 8.24
C GLU A 384 -14.85 11.96 9.15
N SER A 385 -16.19 11.95 9.03
CA SER A 385 -17.03 11.00 9.75
C SER A 385 -16.75 9.56 9.35
N THR A 386 -16.69 9.27 8.05
CA THR A 386 -16.40 7.93 7.54
C THR A 386 -14.98 7.47 7.94
N ALA A 387 -14.00 8.38 7.83
CA ALA A 387 -12.64 8.13 8.27
C ALA A 387 -12.57 7.82 9.79
N ASN A 388 -13.33 8.55 10.61
CA ASN A 388 -13.41 8.30 12.05
C ASN A 388 -14.03 6.93 12.35
N LEU A 389 -15.10 6.52 11.66
CA LEU A 389 -15.70 5.18 11.83
C LEU A 389 -14.69 4.06 11.52
N SER A 390 -13.78 4.26 10.55
CA SER A 390 -12.74 3.27 10.24
C SER A 390 -11.57 3.22 11.22
N ARG A 391 -11.47 4.17 12.15
CA ARG A 391 -10.29 4.32 13.02
C ARG A 391 -10.60 4.29 14.50
N ASN A 392 -11.82 4.65 14.89
CA ASN A 392 -12.24 4.68 16.27
C ASN A 392 -13.26 3.57 16.50
N LYS A 393 -12.83 2.49 17.17
CA LYS A 393 -13.66 1.32 17.42
C LYS A 393 -14.93 1.64 18.22
N THR A 394 -14.89 2.56 19.19
CA THR A 394 -16.10 3.00 19.91
C THR A 394 -17.09 3.70 19.00
N SER A 395 -16.63 4.64 18.16
CA SER A 395 -17.48 5.37 17.21
C SER A 395 -18.13 4.40 16.22
N PHE A 396 -17.39 3.38 15.77
CA PHE A 396 -17.93 2.33 14.92
C PHE A 396 -19.02 1.50 15.64
N ARG A 397 -18.82 1.14 16.91
CA ARG A 397 -19.85 0.42 17.69
C ARG A 397 -21.10 1.24 17.96
N GLN A 398 -20.94 2.55 18.19
CA GLN A 398 -22.06 3.48 18.30
C GLN A 398 -22.84 3.54 16.98
N PHE A 399 -22.15 3.72 15.86
CA PHE A 399 -22.76 3.69 14.52
C PHE A 399 -23.56 2.41 14.26
N LEU A 400 -23.01 1.24 14.61
CA LEU A 400 -23.74 -0.03 14.48
C LEU A 400 -25.01 -0.04 15.35
N SER A 401 -24.92 0.43 16.59
CA SER A 401 -26.05 0.44 17.54
C SER A 401 -27.12 1.47 17.22
N GLU A 402 -26.81 2.50 16.43
CA GLU A 402 -27.77 3.52 16.01
C GLU A 402 -28.50 3.12 14.73
N ASN A 403 -27.77 2.53 13.77
CA ASN A 403 -28.29 2.28 12.42
C ASN A 403 -28.75 0.82 12.20
N PHE A 404 -28.29 -0.13 13.02
CA PHE A 404 -28.56 -1.57 12.85
C PHE A 404 -29.13 -2.26 14.09
N LYS A 405 -29.61 -1.49 15.07
CA LYS A 405 -30.37 -2.00 16.22
C LYS A 405 -31.61 -2.73 15.69
N ASP A 406 -31.70 -4.03 15.92
CA ASP A 406 -32.77 -4.92 15.43
C ASP A 406 -32.70 -5.36 13.96
N HIS A 407 -31.59 -5.10 13.25
CA HIS A 407 -31.43 -5.62 11.90
C HIS A 407 -31.49 -7.16 11.88
N PRO A 408 -32.20 -7.80 10.92
CA PRO A 408 -32.39 -9.25 10.92
C PRO A 408 -31.09 -10.03 10.72
N SER A 409 -30.15 -9.48 9.94
CA SER A 409 -28.90 -10.16 9.58
C SER A 409 -27.66 -9.59 10.26
N ILE A 410 -27.72 -8.36 10.77
CA ILE A 410 -26.56 -7.65 11.34
C ILE A 410 -26.70 -7.63 12.87
N GLY A 411 -25.67 -8.09 13.56
CA GLY A 411 -25.56 -8.07 15.00
C GLY A 411 -24.80 -6.85 15.50
N THR A 412 -25.22 -6.31 16.65
CA THR A 412 -24.57 -5.21 17.35
C THR A 412 -24.08 -5.72 18.70
N PRO A 413 -22.77 -5.81 18.96
CA PRO A 413 -22.27 -6.32 20.24
C PRO A 413 -22.58 -5.31 21.36
N ARG A 414 -22.81 -5.81 22.58
CA ARG A 414 -22.91 -4.93 23.76
C ARG A 414 -21.51 -4.47 24.15
N PHE A 415 -21.32 -3.18 24.40
CA PHE A 415 -20.00 -2.60 24.63
C PHE A 415 -20.03 -1.41 25.59
N CYS A 416 -18.86 -1.06 26.11
CA CYS A 416 -18.59 0.21 26.78
C CYS A 416 -17.17 0.71 26.47
N GLU A 417 -16.93 2.00 26.67
CA GLU A 417 -15.61 2.62 26.62
C GLU A 417 -15.16 2.95 28.04
N LEU A 418 -13.89 2.69 28.37
CA LEU A 418 -13.26 3.14 29.60
C LEU A 418 -11.95 3.87 29.31
N ASP A 419 -11.63 4.86 30.13
CA ASP A 419 -10.31 5.50 30.19
C ASP A 419 -9.44 4.77 31.23
N CYS A 420 -8.29 4.26 30.81
CA CYS A 420 -7.37 3.50 31.65
C CYS A 420 -6.12 4.27 32.06
N SER A 421 -6.03 5.57 31.79
CA SER A 421 -4.83 6.39 32.06
C SER A 421 -4.33 6.25 33.50
N GLU A 422 -5.24 6.32 34.47
CA GLU A 422 -4.94 6.30 35.91
C GLU A 422 -5.32 4.98 36.60
N LEU A 423 -5.73 3.96 35.84
CA LEU A 423 -6.21 2.70 36.42
C LEU A 423 -5.07 1.70 36.66
N THR A 424 -5.14 1.00 37.78
CA THR A 424 -4.43 -0.26 38.01
C THR A 424 -5.20 -1.42 37.36
N ALA A 425 -4.52 -2.56 37.13
CA ALA A 425 -5.16 -3.74 36.55
C ALA A 425 -6.32 -4.27 37.42
N ALA A 426 -6.20 -4.17 38.75
CA ALA A 426 -7.25 -4.57 39.69
C ALA A 426 -8.49 -3.66 39.63
N GLU A 427 -8.29 -2.35 39.49
CA GLU A 427 -9.38 -1.38 39.31
C GLU A 427 -10.06 -1.54 37.95
N LEU A 428 -9.27 -1.75 36.89
CA LEU A 428 -9.81 -2.02 35.56
C LEU A 428 -10.68 -3.27 35.55
N TYR A 429 -10.20 -4.39 36.12
CA TYR A 429 -10.98 -5.62 36.26
C TYR A 429 -12.27 -5.40 37.05
N THR A 430 -12.20 -4.65 38.15
CA THR A 430 -13.39 -4.32 38.96
C THR A 430 -14.41 -3.50 38.18
N LYS A 431 -13.96 -2.51 37.40
CA LYS A 431 -14.83 -1.71 36.53
C LYS A 431 -15.47 -2.54 35.41
N ILE A 432 -14.72 -3.47 34.80
CA ILE A 432 -15.26 -4.41 33.81
C ILE A 432 -16.42 -5.21 34.42
N LEU A 433 -16.23 -5.78 35.62
CA LEU A 433 -17.29 -6.51 36.31
C LEU A 433 -18.52 -5.64 36.60
N GLN A 434 -18.32 -4.39 37.05
CA GLN A 434 -19.41 -3.45 37.31
C GLN A 434 -20.21 -3.11 36.04
N GLU A 435 -19.51 -2.80 34.94
CA GLU A 435 -20.15 -2.43 33.66
C GLU A 435 -20.91 -3.59 33.02
N PHE A 436 -20.45 -4.83 33.21
CA PHE A 436 -21.07 -6.02 32.63
C PHE A 436 -22.01 -6.75 33.60
N ALA A 437 -22.09 -6.35 34.87
CA ALA A 437 -23.09 -6.89 35.82
C ALA A 437 -24.55 -6.66 35.37
N ARG A 438 -24.80 -5.64 34.55
CA ARG A 438 -26.13 -5.37 33.93
C ARG A 438 -26.50 -6.37 32.82
N TRP A 439 -25.55 -7.19 32.36
CA TRP A 439 -25.72 -8.20 31.32
C TRP A 439 -25.30 -9.58 31.85
N PRO A 440 -26.13 -10.20 32.72
CA PRO A 440 -25.77 -11.44 33.39
C PRO A 440 -25.63 -12.64 32.44
N ASP A 441 -26.06 -12.51 31.19
CA ASP A 441 -25.90 -13.48 30.10
C ASP A 441 -24.50 -13.43 29.44
N ILE A 442 -23.67 -12.43 29.74
CA ILE A 442 -22.31 -12.32 29.19
C ILE A 442 -21.31 -13.00 30.14
N ASP A 443 -20.63 -14.02 29.62
CA ASP A 443 -19.59 -14.76 30.34
C ASP A 443 -18.17 -14.32 29.95
N GLU A 444 -17.98 -13.84 28.72
CA GLU A 444 -16.70 -13.40 28.18
C GLU A 444 -16.81 -12.05 27.47
N VAL A 445 -15.79 -11.21 27.66
CA VAL A 445 -15.64 -9.92 26.97
C VAL A 445 -14.29 -9.86 26.25
N VAL A 446 -14.15 -8.93 25.33
CA VAL A 446 -12.91 -8.64 24.62
C VAL A 446 -12.50 -7.19 24.91
N LEU A 447 -11.24 -7.01 25.31
CA LEU A 447 -10.58 -5.71 25.49
C LEU A 447 -9.86 -5.34 24.19
N LYS A 448 -10.05 -4.11 23.72
CA LYS A 448 -9.42 -3.60 22.49
C LYS A 448 -8.93 -2.16 22.69
N PRO A 449 -7.66 -1.84 22.38
CA PRO A 449 -7.25 -0.44 22.23
C PRO A 449 -8.10 0.22 21.15
N ILE A 450 -8.61 1.43 21.38
CA ILE A 450 -9.60 2.06 20.49
C ILE A 450 -9.03 2.42 19.11
N ASP A 451 -7.77 2.85 19.08
CA ASP A 451 -7.03 3.28 17.88
C ASP A 451 -6.04 2.23 17.38
N GLY A 452 -5.89 1.09 18.08
CA GLY A 452 -5.01 -0.01 17.68
C GLY A 452 -5.46 -0.73 16.40
N ALA A 453 -4.52 -1.41 15.74
CA ALA A 453 -4.73 -2.23 14.54
C ALA A 453 -3.95 -3.56 14.64
N GLY A 454 -4.24 -4.52 13.76
CA GLY A 454 -3.50 -5.79 13.67
C GLY A 454 -3.63 -6.69 14.91
N SER A 455 -4.77 -6.62 15.60
CA SER A 455 -5.04 -7.38 16.84
C SER A 455 -4.05 -7.12 18.00
N LEU A 456 -3.20 -6.09 17.91
CA LEU A 456 -2.25 -5.74 18.96
C LEU A 456 -2.97 -5.39 20.27
N GLY A 457 -2.63 -6.12 21.32
CA GLY A 457 -3.20 -5.92 22.66
C GLY A 457 -4.67 -6.28 22.74
N VAL A 458 -5.25 -6.99 21.77
CA VAL A 458 -6.63 -7.47 21.88
C VAL A 458 -6.65 -8.70 22.79
N ARG A 459 -7.48 -8.71 23.82
CA ARG A 459 -7.49 -9.75 24.87
C ARG A 459 -8.89 -10.23 25.23
N PRO A 460 -9.17 -11.55 25.22
CA PRO A 460 -10.41 -12.12 25.75
C PRO A 460 -10.32 -12.28 27.28
N VAL A 461 -11.34 -11.83 28.00
CA VAL A 461 -11.43 -11.91 29.46
C VAL A 461 -12.65 -12.72 29.85
N LYS A 462 -12.42 -13.80 30.61
CA LYS A 462 -13.48 -14.64 31.17
C LYS A 462 -13.96 -14.05 32.49
N LEU A 463 -15.22 -13.62 32.56
CA LEU A 463 -15.75 -12.91 33.73
C LEU A 463 -16.13 -13.83 34.90
N LYS A 464 -16.45 -15.11 34.62
CA LYS A 464 -17.08 -15.99 35.63
C LYS A 464 -16.34 -17.29 35.95
N SER A 465 -15.52 -17.81 35.03
CA SER A 465 -14.96 -19.17 35.17
C SER A 465 -13.61 -19.21 35.90
N ASP A 466 -12.80 -18.16 35.81
CA ASP A 466 -11.45 -18.13 36.38
C ASP A 466 -11.00 -16.68 36.64
N GLU A 467 -11.21 -16.19 37.86
CA GLU A 467 -10.87 -14.82 38.26
C GLU A 467 -9.36 -14.55 38.20
N ASN A 468 -8.52 -15.52 38.57
CA ASN A 468 -7.07 -15.34 38.59
C ASN A 468 -6.54 -15.18 37.16
N PHE A 469 -7.01 -16.03 36.25
CA PHE A 469 -6.71 -15.92 34.83
C PHE A 469 -7.18 -14.58 34.26
N ALA A 470 -8.43 -14.18 34.56
CA ALA A 470 -8.97 -12.90 34.09
C ALA A 470 -8.13 -11.70 34.55
N ARG A 471 -7.70 -11.68 35.82
CA ARG A 471 -6.81 -10.64 36.36
C ARG A 471 -5.44 -10.64 35.68
N GLN A 472 -4.89 -11.82 35.37
CA GLN A 472 -3.63 -11.94 34.62
C GLN A 472 -3.77 -11.33 33.22
N VAL A 473 -4.83 -11.68 32.49
CA VAL A 473 -5.08 -11.15 31.14
C VAL A 473 -5.25 -9.62 31.16
N VAL A 474 -6.00 -9.08 32.13
CA VAL A 474 -6.17 -7.63 32.29
C VAL A 474 -4.84 -6.94 32.63
N THR A 475 -3.98 -7.59 33.41
CA THR A 475 -2.65 -7.07 33.74
C THR A 475 -1.75 -6.99 32.50
N GLU A 476 -1.72 -8.06 31.70
CA GLU A 476 -0.98 -8.10 30.43
C GLU A 476 -1.50 -7.04 29.45
N PHE A 477 -2.83 -6.96 29.27
CA PHE A 477 -3.47 -5.93 28.44
C PHE A 477 -3.01 -4.52 28.83
N LEU A 478 -3.08 -4.19 30.11
CA LEU A 478 -2.75 -2.85 30.59
C LEU A 478 -1.25 -2.56 30.47
N SER A 479 -0.39 -3.57 30.61
CA SER A 479 1.05 -3.46 30.34
C SER A 479 1.31 -3.07 28.89
N ILE A 480 0.67 -3.77 27.94
CA ILE A 480 0.80 -3.50 26.50
C ILE A 480 0.28 -2.10 26.17
N LEU A 481 -0.92 -1.75 26.65
CA LEU A 481 -1.52 -0.45 26.41
C LEU A 481 -0.62 0.70 26.90
N LYS A 482 -0.01 0.55 28.08
CA LYS A 482 0.92 1.55 28.65
C LYS A 482 2.28 1.58 27.95
N ALA A 483 2.68 0.50 27.30
CA ALA A 483 3.90 0.41 26.51
C ALA A 483 3.73 0.96 25.08
N MET A 484 2.50 1.22 24.62
CA MET A 484 2.28 1.84 23.31
C MET A 484 2.70 3.32 23.31
N PRO A 485 3.30 3.81 22.20
CA PRO A 485 3.69 3.06 21.00
C PRO A 485 4.93 2.18 21.24
N CYS A 486 4.89 0.93 20.80
CA CYS A 486 6.00 -0.03 20.96
C CYS A 486 7.00 0.00 19.79
N ASP A 487 6.58 0.54 18.63
CA ASP A 487 7.37 0.61 17.40
C ASP A 487 6.87 1.75 16.48
N ALA A 488 7.49 1.88 15.31
CA ALA A 488 7.09 2.87 14.30
C ALA A 488 5.70 2.62 13.70
N GLU A 489 5.17 1.39 13.79
CA GLU A 489 3.85 1.07 13.23
C GLU A 489 2.71 1.49 14.15
N THR A 490 2.99 1.52 15.45
CA THR A 490 2.07 1.88 16.52
C THR A 490 2.25 3.32 17.00
N GLU A 491 3.16 4.10 16.41
CA GLU A 491 3.49 5.50 16.80
C GLU A 491 2.25 6.39 16.98
N ARG A 492 1.15 6.08 16.28
CA ARG A 492 -0.11 6.83 16.32
C ARG A 492 -1.19 6.24 17.25
N ASN A 493 -0.87 5.18 17.99
CA ASN A 493 -1.70 4.58 19.02
C ASN A 493 -1.34 5.24 20.35
N ILE A 494 -1.98 6.37 20.61
CA ILE A 494 -1.62 7.27 21.73
C ILE A 494 -2.72 7.36 22.78
N THR A 495 -3.83 6.64 22.58
CA THR A 495 -4.94 6.66 23.53
C THR A 495 -4.78 5.60 24.62
N ASN A 496 -5.06 5.99 25.86
CA ASN A 496 -5.22 5.06 26.99
C ASN A 496 -6.66 4.56 27.14
N LYS A 497 -7.50 4.78 26.13
CA LYS A 497 -8.90 4.37 26.16
C LYS A 497 -9.07 2.97 25.55
N VAL A 498 -9.95 2.19 26.16
CA VAL A 498 -10.24 0.81 25.79
C VAL A 498 -11.72 0.66 25.42
N LEU A 499 -11.96 -0.06 24.34
CA LEU A 499 -13.27 -0.63 24.03
C LEU A 499 -13.37 -2.00 24.73
N ILE A 500 -14.41 -2.18 25.53
CA ILE A 500 -14.76 -3.47 26.13
C ILE A 500 -16.06 -3.92 25.50
N GLU A 501 -16.07 -5.09 24.89
CA GLU A 501 -17.25 -5.60 24.19
C GLU A 501 -17.54 -7.06 24.49
N GLN A 502 -18.79 -7.47 24.32
CA GLN A 502 -19.20 -8.87 24.35
C GLN A 502 -18.35 -9.70 23.38
N ARG A 503 -17.81 -10.83 23.84
CA ARG A 503 -17.17 -11.79 22.94
C ARG A 503 -18.21 -12.45 22.03
N ILE A 504 -18.00 -12.36 20.72
CA ILE A 504 -18.85 -13.00 19.73
C ILE A 504 -18.17 -14.30 19.27
N PHE A 505 -18.81 -15.43 19.57
CA PHE A 505 -18.33 -16.75 19.14
C PHE A 505 -18.87 -17.13 17.77
N GLY A 506 -18.01 -17.66 16.90
CA GLY A 506 -18.37 -18.15 15.58
C GLY A 506 -17.27 -18.04 14.54
N GLU A 507 -17.60 -18.23 13.27
CA GLU A 507 -16.62 -18.16 12.18
C GLU A 507 -16.22 -16.71 11.90
N GLU A 508 -14.94 -16.45 11.64
CA GLU A 508 -14.43 -15.11 11.32
C GLU A 508 -14.10 -14.98 9.83
N PHE A 509 -14.42 -13.82 9.25
CA PHE A 509 -14.20 -13.54 7.85
C PHE A 509 -13.63 -12.14 7.65
N SER A 510 -12.85 -11.96 6.59
CA SER A 510 -12.65 -10.66 5.97
C SER A 510 -13.34 -10.59 4.60
N VAL A 511 -13.79 -9.40 4.22
CA VAL A 511 -14.41 -9.10 2.93
C VAL A 511 -13.60 -8.00 2.27
N GLU A 512 -12.94 -8.34 1.17
CA GLU A 512 -12.24 -7.39 0.32
C GLU A 512 -13.21 -6.85 -0.71
N SER A 513 -13.36 -5.53 -0.78
CA SER A 513 -14.33 -4.90 -1.68
C SER A 513 -13.77 -3.61 -2.28
N ARG A 514 -14.43 -3.11 -3.33
CA ARG A 514 -14.14 -1.81 -3.93
C ARG A 514 -15.41 -1.03 -4.19
N ARG A 515 -15.31 0.30 -4.20
CA ARG A 515 -16.37 1.18 -4.69
C ARG A 515 -15.87 1.96 -5.90
N SER A 516 -16.68 2.02 -6.95
CA SER A 516 -16.41 2.85 -8.12
C SER A 516 -17.71 3.31 -8.76
N PHE A 517 -17.81 4.60 -9.06
CA PHE A 517 -18.99 5.20 -9.70
C PHE A 517 -20.31 4.88 -8.98
N GLY A 518 -20.27 4.86 -7.64
CA GLY A 518 -21.44 4.60 -6.80
C GLY A 518 -21.71 3.13 -6.48
N ASN A 519 -21.10 2.18 -7.20
CA ASN A 519 -21.32 0.75 -7.00
C ASN A 519 -20.26 0.15 -6.07
N ILE A 520 -20.69 -0.64 -5.08
CA ILE A 520 -19.82 -1.42 -4.19
C ILE A 520 -19.81 -2.87 -4.68
N GLU A 521 -18.61 -3.37 -4.98
CA GLU A 521 -18.39 -4.74 -5.47
C GLU A 521 -17.54 -5.52 -4.47
N THR A 522 -18.02 -6.68 -4.03
CA THR A 522 -17.21 -7.66 -3.29
C THR A 522 -16.24 -8.35 -4.24
N LEU A 523 -14.95 -8.33 -3.90
CA LEU A 523 -13.87 -8.92 -4.70
C LEU A 523 -13.53 -10.32 -4.20
N ALA A 524 -13.36 -10.49 -2.90
CA ALA A 524 -13.08 -11.78 -2.28
C ALA A 524 -13.59 -11.78 -0.84
N ILE A 525 -13.89 -12.97 -0.34
CA ILE A 525 -14.16 -13.20 1.08
C ILE A 525 -13.16 -14.22 1.57
N HIS A 526 -12.49 -13.94 2.67
CA HIS A 526 -11.54 -14.85 3.29
C HIS A 526 -12.14 -15.38 4.58
N TRP A 527 -12.17 -16.69 4.73
CA TRP A 527 -12.44 -17.34 6.00
C TRP A 527 -11.13 -17.43 6.80
N LYS A 528 -11.12 -16.87 8.01
CA LYS A 528 -9.98 -16.90 8.92
C LYS A 528 -10.08 -18.12 9.84
N ILE A 529 -9.04 -18.95 9.83
CA ILE A 529 -9.03 -20.28 10.45
C ILE A 529 -8.32 -20.21 11.81
N ASP A 530 -8.88 -20.89 12.82
CA ASP A 530 -8.31 -21.04 14.18
C ASP A 530 -8.15 -19.75 15.00
N ILE A 531 -8.96 -18.72 14.73
CA ILE A 531 -8.87 -17.45 15.47
C ILE A 531 -9.13 -17.61 16.98
N ASP A 532 -10.01 -18.54 17.36
CA ASP A 532 -10.28 -18.87 18.78
C ASP A 532 -9.39 -20.00 19.33
N GLY A 533 -8.36 -20.41 18.59
CA GLY A 533 -7.47 -21.51 18.99
C GLY A 533 -6.60 -21.19 20.20
N ASP A 534 -6.34 -19.91 20.47
CA ASP A 534 -5.57 -19.41 21.60
C ASP A 534 -6.52 -18.79 22.66
N PRO A 535 -6.49 -19.24 23.93
CA PRO A 535 -7.35 -18.69 24.98
C PRO A 535 -6.94 -17.29 25.47
N LEU A 536 -5.74 -16.80 25.12
CA LEU A 536 -5.19 -15.52 25.57
C LEU A 536 -5.25 -14.44 24.48
N ARG A 537 -5.27 -14.82 23.20
CA ARG A 537 -4.98 -13.91 22.07
C ARG A 537 -5.77 -14.29 20.82
N PHE A 538 -5.75 -13.42 19.82
CA PHE A 538 -6.37 -13.65 18.51
C PHE A 538 -5.29 -13.67 17.43
N PHE A 539 -4.82 -14.86 17.04
CA PHE A 539 -3.75 -15.03 16.05
C PHE A 539 -4.31 -15.33 14.66
N GLU A 540 -4.12 -14.39 13.73
CA GLU A 540 -4.50 -14.56 12.33
C GLU A 540 -3.39 -15.27 11.55
N ARG A 541 -3.32 -16.60 11.66
CA ARG A 541 -2.27 -17.38 10.98
C ARG A 541 -2.66 -17.79 9.59
N THR A 542 -3.88 -18.28 9.40
CA THR A 542 -4.32 -18.88 8.14
C THR A 542 -5.65 -18.31 7.70
N PHE A 543 -5.75 -17.96 6.42
CA PHE A 543 -6.99 -17.56 5.79
C PHE A 543 -7.12 -18.20 4.41
N VAL A 544 -8.34 -18.56 4.03
CA VAL A 544 -8.65 -19.19 2.74
C VAL A 544 -9.80 -18.47 2.06
N THR A 545 -9.75 -18.31 0.73
CA THR A 545 -10.87 -17.71 0.00
C THR A 545 -12.11 -18.60 0.11
N LEU A 546 -13.24 -17.99 0.47
CA LEU A 546 -14.53 -18.65 0.56
C LEU A 546 -15.11 -18.79 -0.84
N SER A 547 -15.63 -19.99 -1.13
CA SER A 547 -16.31 -20.28 -2.40
C SER A 547 -17.51 -19.34 -2.64
N PRO A 548 -17.65 -18.72 -3.81
CA PRO A 548 -18.81 -17.90 -4.17
C PRO A 548 -20.15 -18.66 -4.17
N GLU A 549 -20.12 -20.00 -4.26
CA GLU A 549 -21.33 -20.84 -4.23
C GLU A 549 -21.94 -20.98 -2.83
N ARG A 550 -21.24 -20.53 -1.78
CA ARG A 550 -21.69 -20.63 -0.39
C ARG A 550 -22.72 -19.58 -0.05
N GLU A 551 -23.73 -19.97 0.72
CA GLU A 551 -24.72 -19.04 1.27
C GLU A 551 -24.06 -17.97 2.15
N GLU A 552 -23.01 -18.35 2.91
CA GLU A 552 -22.25 -17.43 3.73
C GLU A 552 -21.61 -16.31 2.89
N TYR A 553 -21.15 -16.62 1.67
CA TYR A 553 -20.55 -15.64 0.76
C TYR A 553 -21.57 -14.58 0.33
N ALA A 554 -22.76 -15.01 -0.11
CA ALA A 554 -23.84 -14.12 -0.52
C ALA A 554 -24.33 -13.25 0.66
N CYS A 555 -24.44 -13.84 1.86
CA CYS A 555 -24.89 -13.13 3.04
C CYS A 555 -23.88 -12.04 3.47
N LEU A 556 -22.60 -12.40 3.59
CA LEU A 556 -21.51 -11.47 3.91
C LEU A 556 -21.38 -10.36 2.87
N SER A 557 -21.50 -10.68 1.58
CA SER A 557 -21.45 -9.68 0.50
C SER A 557 -22.55 -8.64 0.63
N ARG A 558 -23.80 -9.08 0.89
CA ARG A 558 -24.94 -8.18 1.07
C ARG A 558 -24.78 -7.30 2.31
N VAL A 559 -24.39 -7.88 3.45
CA VAL A 559 -24.13 -7.15 4.70
C VAL A 559 -23.02 -6.12 4.49
N ASN A 560 -21.95 -6.48 3.79
CA ASN A 560 -20.84 -5.57 3.52
C ASN A 560 -21.26 -4.39 2.64
N VAL A 561 -22.03 -4.65 1.57
CA VAL A 561 -22.56 -3.57 0.70
C VAL A 561 -23.48 -2.64 1.48
N GLU A 562 -24.39 -3.18 2.29
CA GLU A 562 -25.33 -2.41 3.11
C GLU A 562 -24.58 -1.53 4.13
N LEU A 563 -23.64 -2.12 4.88
CA LEU A 563 -22.85 -1.43 5.89
C LEU A 563 -22.01 -0.30 5.29
N LEU A 564 -21.26 -0.57 4.20
CA LEU A 564 -20.41 0.42 3.55
C LEU A 564 -21.23 1.53 2.88
N SER A 565 -22.42 1.22 2.37
CA SER A 565 -23.35 2.22 1.84
C SER A 565 -23.84 3.17 2.93
N GLU A 566 -24.23 2.63 4.09
CA GLU A 566 -24.68 3.44 5.23
C GLU A 566 -23.53 4.27 5.84
N MET A 567 -22.30 3.75 5.84
CA MET A 567 -21.11 4.50 6.24
C MET A 567 -20.76 5.67 5.29
N GLY A 568 -21.35 5.71 4.09
CA GLY A 568 -21.11 6.76 3.10
C GLY A 568 -19.68 6.73 2.53
N VAL A 569 -19.13 5.54 2.27
CA VAL A 569 -17.77 5.43 1.72
C VAL A 569 -17.66 6.02 0.30
N SER A 570 -16.58 6.76 0.05
CA SER A 570 -16.17 7.23 -1.28
C SER A 570 -15.49 6.11 -2.10
N ASP A 571 -15.19 6.35 -3.37
CA ASP A 571 -14.49 5.34 -4.20
C ASP A 571 -13.12 4.99 -3.63
N GLY A 572 -12.78 3.70 -3.71
CA GLY A 572 -11.60 3.14 -3.07
C GLY A 572 -11.72 1.62 -2.93
N VAL A 573 -10.82 1.05 -2.12
CA VAL A 573 -10.84 -0.36 -1.73
C VAL A 573 -10.98 -0.46 -0.22
N PHE A 574 -11.61 -1.54 0.25
CA PHE A 574 -11.96 -1.73 1.65
C PHE A 574 -11.65 -3.15 2.10
N HIS A 575 -11.26 -3.24 3.35
CA HIS A 575 -11.03 -4.48 4.08
C HIS A 575 -11.95 -4.47 5.29
N SER A 576 -12.86 -5.43 5.36
CA SER A 576 -13.94 -5.43 6.36
C SER A 576 -13.98 -6.77 7.08
N GLU A 577 -13.97 -6.76 8.41
CA GLU A 577 -13.91 -7.96 9.24
C GLU A 577 -15.23 -8.24 9.93
N TYR A 578 -15.63 -9.51 9.96
CA TYR A 578 -16.93 -9.95 10.45
C TYR A 578 -16.81 -11.26 11.22
N ARG A 579 -17.70 -11.44 12.20
CA ARG A 579 -17.99 -12.73 12.83
C ARG A 579 -19.38 -13.21 12.48
N LEU A 580 -19.52 -14.42 11.98
CA LEU A 580 -20.81 -15.11 11.85
C LEU A 580 -21.10 -15.85 13.16
N CYS A 581 -22.03 -15.33 13.96
CA CYS A 581 -22.31 -15.84 15.29
C CYS A 581 -23.01 -17.21 15.24
N ASN A 582 -22.47 -18.19 15.99
CA ASN A 582 -23.01 -19.55 16.02
C ASN A 582 -24.42 -19.62 16.62
N GLU A 583 -24.69 -18.83 17.67
CA GLU A 583 -25.95 -18.90 18.41
C GLU A 583 -27.09 -18.18 17.70
N SER A 584 -26.82 -16.97 17.19
CA SER A 584 -27.84 -16.11 16.59
C SER A 584 -27.96 -16.25 15.08
N GLY A 585 -26.94 -16.81 14.40
CA GLY A 585 -26.83 -16.82 12.95
C GLY A 585 -26.60 -15.43 12.32
N LYS A 586 -26.47 -14.37 13.12
CA LYS A 586 -26.23 -13.01 12.64
C LYS A 586 -24.75 -12.75 12.36
N ILE A 587 -24.50 -11.79 11.47
CA ILE A 587 -23.17 -11.29 11.13
C ILE A 587 -22.86 -10.06 11.99
N PHE A 588 -21.79 -10.11 12.76
CA PHE A 588 -21.31 -9.03 13.62
C PHE A 588 -20.09 -8.36 12.96
N PRO A 589 -20.21 -7.10 12.50
CA PRO A 589 -19.07 -6.34 12.00
C PRO A 589 -18.07 -6.05 13.12
N LEU A 590 -16.81 -6.42 12.91
CA LEU A 590 -15.73 -6.25 13.87
C LEU A 590 -14.98 -4.95 13.62
N GLU A 591 -14.51 -4.74 12.39
CA GLU A 591 -13.69 -3.60 11.99
C GLU A 591 -13.82 -3.34 10.48
N ILE A 592 -13.70 -2.07 10.06
CA ILE A 592 -13.72 -1.66 8.66
C ILE A 592 -12.51 -0.75 8.41
N ALA A 593 -11.60 -1.18 7.54
CA ALA A 593 -10.47 -0.38 7.09
C ALA A 593 -10.72 0.15 5.67
N LEU A 594 -10.53 1.46 5.47
CA LEU A 594 -10.66 2.13 4.17
C LEU A 594 -9.38 2.02 3.34
N ARG A 595 -8.86 0.79 3.28
CA ARG A 595 -7.66 0.35 2.55
C ARG A 595 -7.77 -1.14 2.25
N GLN A 596 -6.85 -1.67 1.44
CA GLN A 596 -6.72 -3.12 1.26
C GLN A 596 -6.27 -3.83 2.56
N GLY A 597 -6.52 -5.14 2.68
CA GLY A 597 -6.00 -5.97 3.77
C GLY A 597 -4.46 -6.04 3.84
N GLY A 598 -3.94 -6.28 5.05
CA GLY A 598 -2.51 -6.46 5.33
C GLY A 598 -1.96 -7.84 4.92
N GLY A 599 -0.68 -8.07 5.18
CA GLY A 599 -0.03 -9.37 4.95
C GLY A 599 -0.19 -9.90 3.52
N MET A 600 -0.75 -11.11 3.39
CA MET A 600 -0.93 -11.80 2.12
C MET A 600 -2.28 -11.54 1.43
N VAL A 601 -3.18 -10.73 2.02
CA VAL A 601 -4.55 -10.55 1.53
C VAL A 601 -4.60 -10.03 0.10
N GLY A 602 -3.85 -8.96 -0.22
CA GLY A 602 -3.82 -8.41 -1.58
C GLY A 602 -3.29 -9.38 -2.63
N PHE A 603 -2.32 -10.23 -2.27
CA PHE A 603 -1.81 -11.30 -3.13
C PHE A 603 -2.85 -12.41 -3.32
N SER A 604 -3.60 -12.76 -2.27
CA SER A 604 -4.68 -13.73 -2.32
C SER A 604 -5.80 -13.28 -3.28
N VAL A 605 -6.24 -12.02 -3.21
CA VAL A 605 -7.24 -11.47 -4.14
C VAL A 605 -6.74 -11.54 -5.58
N ALA A 606 -5.49 -11.15 -5.83
CA ALA A 606 -4.90 -11.19 -7.16
C ALA A 606 -4.81 -12.62 -7.71
N ALA A 607 -4.38 -13.59 -6.90
CA ALA A 607 -4.29 -15.01 -7.31
C ALA A 607 -5.67 -15.66 -7.50
N SER A 608 -6.66 -15.26 -6.70
CA SER A 608 -8.02 -15.80 -6.76
C SER A 608 -8.84 -15.23 -7.91
N THR A 609 -8.77 -13.91 -8.15
CA THR A 609 -9.70 -13.19 -9.05
C THR A 609 -9.02 -12.50 -10.24
N GLY A 610 -7.69 -12.38 -10.21
CA GLY A 610 -6.94 -11.53 -11.15
C GLY A 610 -6.99 -10.03 -10.84
N VAL A 611 -7.73 -9.61 -9.79
CA VAL A 611 -7.85 -8.19 -9.42
C VAL A 611 -6.69 -7.76 -8.54
N ASN A 612 -5.96 -6.72 -8.97
CA ASN A 612 -4.96 -6.05 -8.15
C ASN A 612 -5.62 -4.94 -7.31
N LEU A 613 -5.52 -5.04 -5.98
CA LEU A 613 -6.13 -4.06 -5.06
C LEU A 613 -5.44 -2.70 -5.09
N PHE A 614 -4.12 -2.62 -5.27
CA PHE A 614 -3.41 -1.34 -5.43
C PHE A 614 -3.84 -0.65 -6.72
N GLU A 615 -3.94 -1.40 -7.82
CA GLU A 615 -4.47 -0.89 -9.08
C GLU A 615 -5.90 -0.36 -8.91
N SER A 616 -6.75 -1.12 -8.23
CA SER A 616 -8.15 -0.75 -7.98
C SER A 616 -8.25 0.52 -7.12
N ALA A 617 -7.40 0.65 -6.09
CA ALA A 617 -7.33 1.83 -5.23
C ALA A 617 -6.92 3.08 -6.01
N ILE A 618 -5.87 2.98 -6.84
CA ILE A 618 -5.41 4.08 -7.70
C ILE A 618 -6.50 4.47 -8.69
N ARG A 619 -7.10 3.50 -9.39
CA ARG A 619 -8.20 3.75 -10.34
C ARG A 619 -9.39 4.43 -9.65
N GLY A 620 -9.70 4.05 -8.42
CA GLY A 620 -10.71 4.71 -7.58
C GLY A 620 -10.36 6.17 -7.32
N ALA A 621 -9.15 6.44 -6.83
CA ALA A 621 -8.67 7.79 -6.53
C ALA A 621 -8.66 8.72 -7.76
N ILE A 622 -8.38 8.19 -8.96
CA ILE A 622 -8.34 8.97 -10.20
C ILE A 622 -9.63 8.87 -11.05
N ARG A 623 -10.71 8.29 -10.50
CA ARG A 623 -11.99 8.05 -11.20
C ARG A 623 -11.83 7.39 -12.57
N SER A 624 -10.92 6.43 -12.65
CA SER A 624 -10.71 5.61 -13.84
C SER A 624 -11.58 4.36 -13.78
N PRO A 625 -12.11 3.88 -14.92
CA PRO A 625 -12.84 2.63 -14.95
C PRO A 625 -12.02 1.46 -14.37
N GLN A 626 -12.70 0.66 -13.54
CA GLN A 626 -12.13 -0.52 -12.90
C GLN A 626 -11.93 -1.67 -13.90
N VAL A 627 -11.03 -2.59 -13.57
CA VAL A 627 -10.85 -3.84 -14.31
C VAL A 627 -12.04 -4.77 -14.01
N PRO A 628 -12.80 -5.21 -15.02
CA PRO A 628 -13.88 -6.17 -14.82
C PRO A 628 -13.30 -7.53 -14.45
N PHE A 629 -14.03 -8.29 -13.66
CA PHE A 629 -13.70 -9.66 -13.30
C PHE A 629 -15.00 -10.45 -13.11
N GLU A 630 -14.92 -11.77 -13.15
CA GLU A 630 -16.06 -12.66 -12.93
C GLU A 630 -15.84 -13.48 -11.67
N ILE A 631 -16.64 -13.20 -10.63
CA ILE A 631 -16.46 -13.86 -9.33
C ILE A 631 -16.64 -15.37 -9.40
N ASN A 632 -17.55 -15.87 -10.25
CA ASN A 632 -17.79 -17.31 -10.38
C ASN A 632 -16.59 -18.09 -10.94
N ASN A 633 -15.63 -17.41 -11.57
CA ASN A 633 -14.39 -18.03 -12.07
C ASN A 633 -13.25 -17.92 -11.05
N SER A 634 -13.52 -17.48 -9.82
CA SER A 634 -12.49 -17.30 -8.80
C SER A 634 -11.88 -18.63 -8.37
N ARG A 635 -10.57 -18.63 -8.15
CA ARG A 635 -9.82 -19.79 -7.65
C ARG A 635 -9.78 -19.81 -6.13
N ILE A 636 -9.63 -21.01 -5.56
CA ILE A 636 -9.45 -21.16 -4.12
C ILE A 636 -7.96 -21.05 -3.76
N VAL A 637 -7.68 -20.09 -2.89
CA VAL A 637 -6.34 -19.71 -2.47
C VAL A 637 -6.32 -19.65 -0.95
N SER A 638 -5.34 -20.31 -0.34
CA SER A 638 -5.04 -20.15 1.08
C SER A 638 -3.75 -19.37 1.25
N THR A 639 -3.67 -18.65 2.36
CA THR A 639 -2.52 -17.82 2.72
C THR A 639 -2.21 -18.00 4.20
N GLY A 640 -0.92 -18.09 4.49
CA GLY A 640 -0.40 -18.35 5.83
C GLY A 640 0.64 -17.33 6.22
N LEU A 641 0.56 -16.81 7.44
CA LEU A 641 1.53 -15.88 8.00
C LEU A 641 2.43 -16.61 9.01
N ILE A 642 3.73 -16.35 8.91
CA ILE A 642 4.76 -16.88 9.80
C ILE A 642 5.13 -15.77 10.77
N PHE A 643 4.92 -16.04 12.05
CA PHE A 643 5.25 -15.14 13.15
C PHE A 643 6.52 -15.60 13.85
N ALA A 644 7.21 -14.66 14.48
CA ALA A 644 8.21 -14.99 15.48
C ALA A 644 7.57 -15.68 16.68
N GLU A 645 8.25 -16.70 17.24
CA GLU A 645 7.75 -17.44 18.41
C GLU A 645 7.96 -16.70 19.75
N ARG A 646 8.77 -15.63 19.75
CA ARG A 646 9.04 -14.76 20.90
C ARG A 646 9.75 -13.46 20.48
N PRO A 647 9.79 -12.42 21.32
CA PRO A 647 10.70 -11.29 21.13
C PRO A 647 12.17 -11.70 21.10
N GLY A 648 13.00 -10.99 20.35
CA GLY A 648 14.43 -11.31 20.22
C GLY A 648 15.06 -10.86 18.90
N VAL A 649 16.23 -11.41 18.57
CA VAL A 649 16.90 -11.15 17.28
C VAL A 649 16.60 -12.30 16.32
N LEU A 650 16.08 -11.98 15.15
CA LEU A 650 15.65 -12.96 14.17
C LEU A 650 16.88 -13.70 13.55
N PRO A 651 17.03 -15.03 13.68
CA PRO A 651 18.00 -15.79 12.88
C PRO A 651 17.53 -15.94 11.43
N PRO A 652 18.33 -16.56 10.54
CA PRO A 652 17.81 -17.15 9.32
C PRO A 652 16.57 -18.01 9.61
N LEU A 653 15.49 -17.79 8.86
CA LEU A 653 14.33 -18.69 8.85
C LEU A 653 14.82 -20.11 8.61
N SER A 654 14.13 -21.11 9.16
CA SER A 654 14.57 -22.50 9.01
C SER A 654 13.42 -23.44 8.73
N VAL A 655 13.71 -24.53 8.02
CA VAL A 655 12.80 -25.65 7.84
C VAL A 655 13.29 -26.87 8.60
N VAL A 656 12.36 -27.74 8.99
CA VAL A 656 12.68 -29.06 9.55
C VAL A 656 12.61 -30.09 8.43
N ASP A 657 13.73 -30.76 8.15
CA ASP A 657 13.82 -31.81 7.13
C ASP A 657 14.40 -33.08 7.76
N ASN A 658 13.60 -34.14 7.86
CA ASN A 658 13.97 -35.40 8.51
C ASN A 658 14.49 -35.25 9.95
N GLY A 659 13.99 -34.25 10.68
CA GLY A 659 14.42 -33.96 12.06
C GLY A 659 15.63 -33.02 12.16
N GLU A 660 16.26 -32.67 11.03
CA GLU A 660 17.35 -31.70 10.99
C GLU A 660 16.84 -30.31 10.63
N ARG A 661 17.39 -29.28 11.30
CA ARG A 661 17.04 -27.87 11.06
C ARG A 661 17.93 -27.30 9.96
N LYS A 662 17.33 -26.85 8.86
CA LYS A 662 18.05 -26.25 7.72
C LYS A 662 17.70 -24.78 7.56
N ALA A 663 18.71 -23.92 7.53
CA ALA A 663 18.52 -22.48 7.35
C ALA A 663 18.13 -22.13 5.90
N ILE A 664 17.14 -21.26 5.76
CA ILE A 664 16.67 -20.65 4.52
C ILE A 664 17.49 -19.38 4.27
N ARG A 665 18.06 -19.26 3.08
CA ARG A 665 18.70 -18.01 2.65
C ARG A 665 17.61 -17.00 2.30
N LEU A 666 17.77 -15.75 2.75
CA LEU A 666 16.78 -14.67 2.58
C LEU A 666 16.25 -14.52 1.14
N ASN A 667 17.12 -14.74 0.14
CA ASN A 667 16.77 -14.59 -1.29
C ASN A 667 16.37 -15.90 -1.98
N ASP A 668 16.33 -17.02 -1.27
CA ASP A 668 16.03 -18.35 -1.84
C ASP A 668 14.55 -18.75 -1.66
N THR A 669 13.65 -17.86 -2.07
CA THR A 669 12.20 -18.14 -2.05
C THR A 669 11.81 -19.21 -3.06
N LEU A 670 12.54 -19.32 -4.18
CA LEU A 670 12.31 -20.35 -5.20
C LEU A 670 12.68 -21.73 -4.68
N GLY A 671 13.88 -21.92 -4.10
CA GLY A 671 14.30 -23.19 -3.54
C GLY A 671 13.40 -23.65 -2.39
N LEU A 672 12.97 -22.72 -1.53
CA LEU A 672 11.98 -23.03 -0.48
C LEU A 672 10.63 -23.46 -1.08
N SER A 673 10.14 -22.78 -2.12
CA SER A 673 8.90 -23.16 -2.80
C SER A 673 8.98 -24.54 -3.44
N GLU A 674 10.07 -24.85 -4.16
CA GLU A 674 10.31 -26.17 -4.76
C GLU A 674 10.34 -27.27 -3.70
N TRP A 675 11.01 -27.00 -2.56
CA TRP A 675 11.08 -27.93 -1.44
C TRP A 675 9.71 -28.16 -0.80
N LEU A 676 8.96 -27.11 -0.46
CA LEU A 676 7.61 -27.24 0.10
C LEU A 676 6.66 -27.97 -0.86
N ASN A 677 6.73 -27.67 -2.16
CA ASN A 677 5.96 -28.38 -3.17
C ASN A 677 6.35 -29.87 -3.27
N SER A 678 7.61 -30.23 -3.01
CA SER A 678 8.03 -31.64 -2.92
C SER A 678 7.43 -32.35 -1.71
N LYS A 679 7.28 -31.64 -0.59
CA LYS A 679 6.60 -32.15 0.61
C LYS A 679 5.10 -32.32 0.36
N LEU A 680 4.44 -31.34 -0.30
CA LEU A 680 3.03 -31.46 -0.69
C LEU A 680 2.76 -32.71 -1.53
N ARG A 681 3.63 -33.01 -2.51
CA ARG A 681 3.48 -34.19 -3.39
C ARG A 681 3.67 -35.54 -2.69
N SER A 682 4.35 -35.57 -1.54
CA SER A 682 4.64 -36.80 -0.79
C SER A 682 3.88 -36.92 0.53
N HIS A 683 3.17 -35.87 0.95
CA HIS A 683 2.49 -35.83 2.24
C HIS A 683 1.34 -36.87 2.30
N PRO A 684 1.26 -37.71 3.33
CA PRO A 684 0.16 -38.66 3.49
C PRO A 684 -1.18 -37.96 3.70
N ARG A 685 -2.19 -38.25 2.88
CA ARG A 685 -3.51 -37.60 3.00
C ARG A 685 -4.23 -37.94 4.31
N ALA A 686 -3.96 -39.11 4.87
CA ALA A 686 -4.45 -39.51 6.19
C ALA A 686 -3.88 -38.64 7.33
N ALA A 687 -2.64 -38.16 7.20
CA ALA A 687 -2.04 -37.25 8.17
C ALA A 687 -2.69 -35.86 8.09
N ALA A 688 -2.82 -35.30 6.88
CA ALA A 688 -3.53 -34.05 6.64
C ALA A 688 -4.98 -34.07 7.18
N LEU A 689 -5.67 -35.21 7.05
CA LEU A 689 -7.01 -35.39 7.60
C LEU A 689 -7.03 -35.40 9.14
N SER A 690 -6.00 -35.97 9.78
CA SER A 690 -5.86 -35.98 11.24
C SER A 690 -5.67 -34.57 11.79
N ASP A 691 -4.80 -33.77 11.17
CA ASP A 691 -4.50 -32.39 11.58
C ASP A 691 -5.74 -31.48 11.51
N PHE A 692 -6.67 -31.77 10.61
CA PHE A 692 -7.95 -31.09 10.49
C PHE A 692 -8.90 -31.33 11.67
N SER A 693 -8.79 -32.47 12.36
CA SER A 693 -9.78 -32.97 13.32
C SER A 693 -9.56 -32.53 14.77
N THR A 694 -8.41 -31.94 15.09
CA THR A 694 -7.93 -31.70 16.47
C THR A 694 -8.02 -30.23 16.94
N GLY A 695 -8.55 -29.31 16.12
CA GLY A 695 -8.63 -27.88 16.44
C GLY A 695 -9.80 -27.48 17.37
N PRO A 696 -9.66 -26.45 18.22
CA PRO A 696 -10.75 -25.91 19.03
C PRO A 696 -11.87 -25.32 18.15
N GLY A 697 -13.13 -25.56 18.53
CA GLY A 697 -14.29 -24.99 17.86
C GLY A 697 -14.73 -25.80 16.63
N ASN A 698 -15.69 -26.69 16.83
CA ASN A 698 -16.42 -27.35 15.74
C ASN A 698 -17.31 -26.33 15.03
N ALA A 699 -16.71 -25.52 14.18
CA ALA A 699 -17.38 -24.51 13.38
C ALA A 699 -17.82 -25.12 12.04
N LYS A 700 -19.01 -24.73 11.56
CA LYS A 700 -19.73 -25.40 10.46
C LYS A 700 -18.87 -25.54 9.20
N LEU A 701 -18.06 -24.52 8.85
CA LEU A 701 -17.24 -24.55 7.64
C LEU A 701 -16.08 -25.52 7.75
N ARG A 702 -15.46 -25.63 8.93
CA ARG A 702 -14.42 -26.64 9.18
C ARG A 702 -14.96 -28.05 9.03
N ARG A 703 -16.16 -28.31 9.55
CA ARG A 703 -16.83 -29.60 9.36
C ARG A 703 -17.13 -29.88 7.89
N ASP A 704 -17.67 -28.89 7.16
CA ASP A 704 -17.97 -29.04 5.74
C ASP A 704 -16.71 -29.29 4.91
N ALA A 705 -15.61 -28.58 5.19
CA ALA A 705 -14.30 -28.78 4.58
C ALA A 705 -13.76 -30.18 4.86
N PHE A 706 -13.77 -30.59 6.13
CA PHE A 706 -13.35 -31.93 6.55
C PHE A 706 -14.13 -33.04 5.83
N LEU A 707 -15.46 -32.93 5.79
CA LEU A 707 -16.32 -33.92 5.11
C LEU A 707 -16.14 -33.94 3.58
N SER A 708 -15.66 -32.83 3.01
CA SER A 708 -15.39 -32.71 1.59
C SER A 708 -13.98 -33.16 1.20
N PHE A 709 -13.07 -33.34 2.17
CA PHE A 709 -11.70 -33.75 1.90
C PHE A 709 -11.64 -35.18 1.36
N SER A 710 -11.05 -35.35 0.18
CA SER A 710 -10.97 -36.65 -0.48
C SER A 710 -9.91 -37.55 0.20
N PRO A 711 -10.16 -38.85 0.41
CA PRO A 711 -9.12 -39.76 0.89
C PRO A 711 -8.01 -40.00 -0.15
N ASN A 712 -8.30 -39.78 -1.44
CA ASN A 712 -7.36 -39.93 -2.55
C ASN A 712 -7.14 -38.61 -3.29
N SER A 713 -5.96 -38.39 -3.84
CA SER A 713 -5.67 -37.28 -4.75
C SER A 713 -6.44 -37.42 -6.07
N LEU A 714 -6.44 -36.36 -6.88
CA LEU A 714 -7.07 -36.33 -8.22
C LEU A 714 -6.58 -37.45 -9.15
N ASP A 715 -5.35 -37.93 -8.98
CA ASP A 715 -4.79 -39.05 -9.76
C ASP A 715 -4.92 -40.42 -9.07
N GLY A 716 -5.68 -40.50 -7.98
CA GLY A 716 -6.03 -41.75 -7.30
C GLY A 716 -5.00 -42.25 -6.28
N ARG A 717 -3.99 -41.45 -5.93
CA ARG A 717 -2.98 -41.80 -4.92
C ARG A 717 -3.46 -41.49 -3.50
N ILE A 718 -2.98 -42.26 -2.53
CA ILE A 718 -3.26 -42.06 -1.09
C ILE A 718 -2.33 -41.03 -0.41
N ALA A 719 -1.37 -40.50 -1.17
CA ALA A 719 -0.42 -39.48 -0.77
C ALA A 719 -0.32 -38.41 -1.85
N GLY A 720 -0.05 -37.17 -1.44
CA GLY A 720 -0.08 -36.00 -2.31
C GLY A 720 -1.32 -35.13 -2.06
N LEU A 721 -1.09 -33.86 -1.77
CA LEU A 721 -2.13 -32.83 -1.72
C LEU A 721 -2.27 -32.16 -3.10
N ASP A 722 -3.50 -31.90 -3.52
CA ASP A 722 -3.83 -31.34 -4.84
C ASP A 722 -3.78 -29.80 -4.78
N ALA A 723 -2.61 -29.28 -4.41
CA ALA A 723 -2.34 -27.86 -4.23
C ALA A 723 -0.88 -27.53 -4.53
N THR A 724 -0.55 -26.25 -4.71
CA THR A 724 0.80 -25.77 -5.03
C THR A 724 1.13 -24.50 -4.26
N VAL A 725 2.32 -24.43 -3.66
CA VAL A 725 2.91 -23.18 -3.16
C VAL A 725 3.27 -22.31 -4.35
N GLU A 726 2.56 -21.20 -4.49
CA GLU A 726 2.67 -20.30 -5.65
C GLU A 726 3.56 -19.10 -5.35
N GLN A 727 3.48 -18.54 -4.13
CA GLN A 727 4.31 -17.40 -3.72
C GLN A 727 4.79 -17.53 -2.28
N ILE A 728 6.00 -17.03 -2.05
CA ILE A 728 6.60 -16.87 -0.72
C ILE A 728 7.15 -15.45 -0.65
N HIS A 729 6.79 -14.72 0.41
CA HIS A 729 7.32 -13.39 0.71
C HIS A 729 8.02 -13.43 2.06
N ILE A 730 9.29 -13.02 2.11
CA ILE A 730 10.02 -12.85 3.37
C ILE A 730 10.16 -11.35 3.59
N TRP A 731 9.53 -10.83 4.65
CA TRP A 731 9.51 -9.40 4.96
C TRP A 731 10.65 -8.98 5.90
N MET A 732 11.12 -9.91 6.73
CA MET A 732 12.20 -9.65 7.67
C MET A 732 13.48 -10.42 7.35
N SER A 733 14.60 -9.72 7.46
CA SER A 733 15.94 -10.25 7.31
C SER A 733 16.51 -10.75 8.65
N PRO A 734 17.42 -11.73 8.63
CA PRO A 734 18.17 -12.11 9.81
C PRO A 734 18.86 -10.89 10.47
N GLY A 735 18.90 -10.85 11.79
CA GLY A 735 19.48 -9.77 12.59
C GLY A 735 18.53 -8.63 12.92
N GLN A 736 17.31 -8.59 12.36
CA GLN A 736 16.29 -7.63 12.76
C GLN A 736 15.70 -7.97 14.13
N ALA A 737 15.42 -6.93 14.93
CA ALA A 737 14.82 -7.08 16.25
C ALA A 737 13.31 -7.30 16.13
N ILE A 738 12.81 -8.28 16.85
CA ILE A 738 11.40 -8.54 17.11
C ILE A 738 11.10 -7.94 18.48
N ALA A 739 10.40 -6.82 18.50
CA ALA A 739 9.96 -6.18 19.74
C ALA A 739 8.72 -6.87 20.33
N GLU A 740 7.74 -7.17 19.47
CA GLU A 740 6.49 -7.82 19.82
C GLU A 740 6.14 -8.93 18.83
N GLU A 741 5.75 -10.09 19.34
CA GLU A 741 5.47 -11.28 18.52
C GLU A 741 4.14 -11.22 17.77
N GLU A 742 3.16 -10.48 18.29
CA GLU A 742 1.77 -10.45 17.78
C GLU A 742 1.61 -9.61 16.50
N THR A 743 2.44 -8.60 16.31
CA THR A 743 2.34 -7.67 15.17
C THR A 743 3.38 -7.93 14.10
N THR A 744 4.38 -8.75 14.39
CA THR A 744 5.56 -8.88 13.53
C THR A 744 5.49 -10.15 12.67
N TYR A 745 4.85 -10.04 11.50
CA TYR A 745 4.90 -11.10 10.49
C TYR A 745 6.28 -11.14 9.82
N VAL A 746 6.96 -12.27 9.92
CA VAL A 746 8.31 -12.47 9.39
C VAL A 746 8.27 -12.83 7.90
N ALA A 747 7.34 -13.70 7.53
CA ALA A 747 7.15 -14.19 6.17
C ALA A 747 5.71 -14.64 5.92
N GLY A 748 5.34 -14.82 4.65
CA GLY A 748 4.02 -15.26 4.24
C GLY A 748 4.07 -16.24 3.06
N LEU A 749 3.11 -17.17 3.06
CA LEU A 749 2.92 -18.20 2.03
C LEU A 749 1.58 -17.98 1.31
N LEU A 750 1.55 -18.27 0.02
CA LEU A 750 0.33 -18.37 -0.78
C LEU A 750 0.28 -19.74 -1.46
N ILE A 751 -0.81 -20.46 -1.23
CA ILE A 751 -1.07 -21.78 -1.80
C ILE A 751 -2.34 -21.72 -2.64
N ARG A 752 -2.28 -22.31 -3.83
CA ARG A 752 -3.41 -22.45 -4.74
C ARG A 752 -3.84 -23.91 -4.83
N ALA A 753 -5.15 -24.17 -4.68
CA ALA A 753 -5.73 -25.49 -4.96
C ALA A 753 -5.70 -25.79 -6.47
N ASP A 754 -5.60 -27.06 -6.86
CA ASP A 754 -5.67 -27.47 -8.27
C ASP A 754 -7.02 -27.09 -8.89
N ASP A 755 -6.99 -26.43 -10.06
CA ASP A 755 -8.18 -25.91 -10.72
C ASP A 755 -9.20 -27.02 -11.07
N LYS A 756 -8.77 -28.29 -11.19
CA LYS A 756 -9.65 -29.45 -11.46
C LYS A 756 -10.56 -29.80 -10.27
N LEU A 757 -10.27 -29.31 -9.07
CA LEU A 757 -11.14 -29.45 -7.91
C LEU A 757 -12.37 -28.51 -7.98
N GLY A 758 -12.36 -27.57 -8.93
CA GLY A 758 -13.33 -26.49 -9.01
C GLY A 758 -13.07 -25.42 -7.94
N ASN A 759 -14.10 -24.65 -7.62
CA ASN A 759 -14.04 -23.56 -6.63
C ASN A 759 -14.91 -23.86 -5.38
N GLY A 760 -15.29 -25.11 -5.17
CA GLY A 760 -16.13 -25.56 -4.06
C GLY A 760 -15.34 -26.01 -2.83
N MET A 761 -16.04 -26.64 -1.88
CA MET A 761 -15.49 -27.02 -0.57
C MET A 761 -14.33 -28.04 -0.63
N LYS A 762 -14.24 -28.85 -1.70
CA LYS A 762 -13.11 -29.76 -1.93
C LYS A 762 -11.80 -28.99 -2.11
N ALA A 763 -11.82 -27.94 -2.93
CA ALA A 763 -10.67 -27.08 -3.16
C ALA A 763 -10.30 -26.29 -1.89
N THR A 764 -11.29 -25.84 -1.12
CA THR A 764 -11.06 -25.22 0.20
C THR A 764 -10.35 -26.17 1.15
N ALA A 765 -10.82 -27.41 1.27
CA ALA A 765 -10.20 -28.41 2.15
C ALA A 765 -8.74 -28.71 1.77
N GLU A 766 -8.45 -28.86 0.46
CA GLU A 766 -7.09 -29.06 -0.06
C GLU A 766 -6.16 -27.87 0.24
N ALA A 767 -6.63 -26.65 -0.02
CA ALA A 767 -5.84 -25.44 0.22
C ALA A 767 -5.49 -25.27 1.70
N VAL A 768 -6.44 -25.58 2.61
CA VAL A 768 -6.21 -25.49 4.06
C VAL A 768 -5.24 -26.58 4.53
N ALA A 769 -5.44 -27.83 4.11
CA ALA A 769 -4.56 -28.94 4.45
C ALA A 769 -3.11 -28.67 4.00
N ALA A 770 -2.95 -28.18 2.77
CA ALA A 770 -1.65 -27.81 2.23
C ALA A 770 -0.99 -26.68 3.03
N MET A 771 -1.76 -25.68 3.45
CA MET A 771 -1.23 -24.56 4.26
C MET A 771 -0.78 -25.01 5.64
N GLN A 772 -1.59 -25.80 6.34
CA GLN A 772 -1.23 -26.33 7.65
C GLN A 772 0.04 -27.17 7.60
N MET A 773 0.16 -28.05 6.59
CA MET A 773 1.37 -28.83 6.36
C MET A 773 2.59 -27.92 6.16
N CYS A 774 2.50 -26.94 5.24
CA CYS A 774 3.62 -26.05 4.94
C CYS A 774 4.04 -25.18 6.14
N LEU A 775 3.09 -24.60 6.87
CA LEU A 775 3.39 -23.83 8.08
C LEU A 775 4.05 -24.70 9.15
N GLY A 776 3.62 -25.96 9.30
CA GLY A 776 4.24 -26.91 10.22
C GLY A 776 5.69 -27.30 9.87
N GLN A 777 6.16 -27.01 8.66
CA GLN A 777 7.56 -27.25 8.27
C GLN A 777 8.50 -26.10 8.61
N ILE A 778 7.99 -24.90 8.87
CA ILE A 778 8.79 -23.67 9.03
C ILE A 778 8.88 -23.30 10.50
N GLN A 779 10.09 -23.11 11.00
CA GLN A 779 10.37 -22.63 12.35
C GLN A 779 10.96 -21.22 12.32
N CYS A 780 10.47 -20.40 13.24
CA CYS A 780 10.86 -19.01 13.37
C CYS A 780 11.03 -18.65 14.85
N GLU A 781 12.03 -19.25 15.48
CA GLU A 781 12.40 -18.96 16.87
C GLU A 781 13.49 -17.89 16.90
N PRO A 782 13.20 -16.64 17.35
CA PRO A 782 14.23 -15.64 17.54
C PRO A 782 15.16 -16.03 18.67
N LEU A 783 16.39 -15.54 18.59
CA LEU A 783 17.37 -15.75 19.64
C LEU A 783 17.09 -14.72 20.75
N PRO A 784 17.13 -15.12 22.04
CA PRO A 784 16.86 -14.21 23.14
C PRO A 784 17.69 -12.93 22.98
N ALA A 785 17.13 -11.79 23.38
CA ALA A 785 17.82 -10.50 23.36
C ALA A 785 19.27 -10.70 23.84
N LEU A 786 20.19 -10.29 22.97
CA LEU A 786 21.64 -10.48 23.10
C LEU A 786 22.07 -10.35 24.57
N LEU A 787 22.86 -11.33 25.06
CA LEU A 787 23.74 -11.03 26.18
C LEU A 787 24.63 -9.85 25.73
N PRO A 788 24.79 -8.80 26.56
CA PRO A 788 25.62 -7.65 26.19
C PRO A 788 26.97 -8.13 25.70
N ALA A 789 27.53 -7.49 24.66
CA ALA A 789 28.87 -7.86 24.20
C ALA A 789 29.82 -7.82 25.41
N LEU A 790 30.69 -8.81 25.56
CA LEU A 790 31.69 -8.76 26.61
C LEU A 790 32.73 -7.73 26.19
N TRP A 791 32.62 -6.54 26.74
CA TRP A 791 33.60 -5.48 26.58
C TRP A 791 34.77 -5.75 27.51
N ASN A 792 35.90 -6.14 26.92
CA ASN A 792 37.18 -6.21 27.61
C ASN A 792 37.92 -4.88 27.36
N VAL A 793 38.00 -4.06 28.41
CA VAL A 793 38.70 -2.79 28.34
C VAL A 793 40.18 -3.01 28.64
N HIS A 794 41.02 -2.80 27.63
CA HIS A 794 42.47 -2.89 27.78
C HIS A 794 43.09 -1.50 27.66
N ARG A 795 43.51 -0.92 28.79
CA ARG A 795 44.26 0.33 28.77
C ARG A 795 45.69 0.06 28.28
N ASN A 796 45.88 0.06 26.96
CA ASN A 796 47.19 -0.13 26.39
C ASN A 796 47.85 1.23 26.10
N THR A 797 48.71 1.68 27.01
CA THR A 797 49.40 2.98 26.89
C THR A 797 50.67 2.90 26.04
N ASN A 798 51.11 1.70 25.65
CA ASN A 798 52.31 1.47 24.84
C ASN A 798 51.97 0.52 23.67
N LYS A 799 52.36 0.88 22.44
CA LYS A 799 52.29 -0.05 21.31
C LYS A 799 53.15 -1.28 21.63
N ALA A 800 52.67 -2.48 21.30
CA ALA A 800 53.39 -3.71 21.68
C ALA A 800 54.79 -3.75 21.07
N ALA A 801 55.72 -4.47 21.71
CA ALA A 801 57.13 -4.52 21.29
C ALA A 801 57.34 -5.05 19.85
N TRP A 802 56.37 -5.80 19.32
CA TRP A 802 56.36 -6.30 17.95
C TRP A 802 55.84 -5.28 16.91
N PHE A 803 55.19 -4.19 17.34
CA PHE A 803 54.70 -3.15 16.43
C PHE A 803 55.83 -2.21 16.03
N VAL A 804 56.08 -2.11 14.73
CA VAL A 804 57.11 -1.25 14.17
C VAL A 804 56.47 0.10 13.82
N SER A 805 56.69 1.13 14.65
CA SER A 805 56.27 2.50 14.32
C SER A 805 57.13 3.07 13.20
N THR A 806 56.54 3.67 12.18
CA THR A 806 57.31 4.32 11.12
C THR A 806 57.44 5.82 11.37
N ASN A 807 58.67 6.33 11.39
CA ASN A 807 58.95 7.78 11.35
C ASN A 807 58.71 8.40 9.94
N ASN A 808 58.00 7.72 9.04
CA ASN A 808 57.76 8.21 7.68
C ASN A 808 56.61 9.22 7.68
N HIS A 809 56.96 10.49 7.89
CA HIS A 809 56.05 11.63 7.78
C HIS A 809 55.93 12.07 6.31
N ARG A 810 54.98 11.51 5.56
CA ARG A 810 54.50 12.18 4.33
C ARG A 810 53.49 13.26 4.74
N GLY A 811 53.80 14.53 4.47
CA GLY A 811 52.82 15.63 4.49
C GLY A 811 52.12 15.95 5.83
N GLY A 812 52.63 15.48 6.98
CA GLY A 812 52.01 15.72 8.29
C GLY A 812 50.89 14.75 8.67
N PHE A 813 50.80 13.60 8.00
CA PHE A 813 49.92 12.47 8.33
C PHE A 813 50.63 11.49 9.28
N ARG A 814 49.93 11.00 10.32
CA ARG A 814 50.41 10.03 11.31
C ARG A 814 49.48 8.81 11.33
N SER A 815 49.65 7.87 10.39
CA SER A 815 48.86 6.62 10.24
C SER A 815 49.04 5.58 11.36
N ASP A 816 49.58 5.99 12.48
CA ASP A 816 50.29 5.16 13.43
C ASP A 816 49.32 4.43 14.37
N ASP A 817 48.23 5.08 14.75
CA ASP A 817 47.15 4.51 15.58
C ASP A 817 46.14 3.72 14.74
N ASP A 818 46.00 4.11 13.47
CA ASP A 818 45.20 3.41 12.48
C ASP A 818 45.81 2.05 12.12
N SER A 819 47.08 2.05 11.73
CA SER A 819 47.89 0.86 11.51
C SER A 819 47.92 -0.05 12.73
N TRP A 820 47.97 0.52 13.93
CA TRP A 820 47.93 -0.23 15.18
C TRP A 820 46.57 -0.92 15.40
N THR A 821 45.47 -0.20 15.19
CA THR A 821 44.11 -0.74 15.32
C THR A 821 43.86 -1.86 14.31
N PHE A 822 44.30 -1.67 13.07
CA PHE A 822 44.21 -2.68 12.02
C PHE A 822 45.02 -3.94 12.35
N ALA A 823 46.25 -3.77 12.84
CA ALA A 823 47.10 -4.89 13.28
C ALA A 823 46.45 -5.70 14.42
N LEU A 824 45.88 -5.02 15.41
CA LEU A 824 45.17 -5.68 16.52
C LEU A 824 43.93 -6.44 16.04
N ALA A 825 43.18 -5.89 15.08
CA ALA A 825 42.03 -6.59 14.51
C ALA A 825 42.42 -7.84 13.72
N ILE A 826 43.54 -7.78 12.98
CA ILE A 826 44.10 -8.97 12.30
C ILE A 826 44.55 -10.01 13.34
N GLN A 827 45.23 -9.59 14.41
CA GLN A 827 45.64 -10.47 15.49
C GLN A 827 44.45 -11.15 16.17
N GLU A 828 43.37 -10.41 16.43
CA GLU A 828 42.15 -10.96 17.00
C GLU A 828 41.53 -12.00 16.06
N ALA A 829 41.43 -11.70 14.75
CA ALA A 829 40.96 -12.65 13.75
C ALA A 829 41.81 -13.94 13.69
N LEU A 830 43.13 -13.81 13.81
CA LEU A 830 44.05 -14.96 13.89
C LEU A 830 43.84 -15.78 15.17
N SER A 831 43.53 -15.14 16.31
CA SER A 831 43.29 -15.82 17.59
C SER A 831 42.10 -16.79 17.56
N HIS A 832 41.13 -16.55 16.68
CA HIS A 832 40.01 -17.47 16.47
C HIS A 832 40.36 -18.74 15.68
N ASN A 833 41.53 -18.76 15.05
CA ASN A 833 41.97 -19.84 14.16
C ASN A 833 43.19 -20.58 14.71
N MET A 834 43.45 -20.52 16.03
CA MET A 834 44.60 -21.19 16.65
C MET A 834 44.60 -22.70 16.38
N GLY A 835 45.46 -23.16 15.47
CA GLY A 835 45.64 -24.58 15.17
C GLY A 835 45.99 -24.89 13.72
N ASP A 836 45.46 -24.13 12.76
CA ASP A 836 45.57 -24.43 11.33
C ASP A 836 46.48 -23.43 10.58
N PRO A 837 47.10 -23.84 9.46
CA PRO A 837 47.78 -22.92 8.54
C PRO A 837 46.82 -21.89 7.93
N ILE A 838 47.17 -20.60 8.04
CA ILE A 838 46.35 -19.49 7.51
C ILE A 838 47.12 -18.71 6.44
N GLN A 839 46.40 -18.21 5.45
CA GLN A 839 46.89 -17.30 4.42
C GLN A 839 46.22 -15.93 4.58
N ILE A 840 47.00 -14.85 4.51
CA ILE A 840 46.49 -13.46 4.61
C ILE A 840 46.54 -12.81 3.23
N VAL A 841 45.42 -12.20 2.82
CA VAL A 841 45.33 -11.36 1.63
C VAL A 841 44.99 -9.93 2.06
N ASP A 842 45.91 -9.00 1.84
CA ASP A 842 45.83 -7.62 2.31
C ASP A 842 45.62 -6.66 1.13
N LEU A 843 44.44 -6.05 1.09
CA LEU A 843 43.99 -5.19 -0.01
C LEU A 843 44.30 -3.73 0.33
N GLY A 844 45.15 -3.09 -0.47
CA GLY A 844 45.71 -1.78 -0.15
C GLY A 844 46.79 -1.88 0.92
N CYS A 845 47.75 -2.79 0.73
CA CYS A 845 48.72 -3.15 1.76
C CYS A 845 49.70 -2.01 2.13
N GLY A 846 49.81 -0.97 1.28
CA GLY A 846 50.78 0.10 1.43
C GLY A 846 52.19 -0.44 1.67
N ALA A 847 52.88 0.16 2.64
CA ALA A 847 54.21 -0.26 3.12
C ALA A 847 54.25 -1.54 3.99
N ILE A 848 53.19 -2.36 4.06
CA ILE A 848 53.02 -3.60 4.86
C ILE A 848 53.16 -3.45 6.40
N ASN A 849 53.54 -2.27 6.92
CA ASN A 849 53.91 -2.06 8.33
C ASN A 849 52.95 -2.65 9.39
N PRO A 850 51.61 -2.54 9.26
CA PRO A 850 50.68 -3.10 10.27
C PRO A 850 50.85 -4.61 10.46
N VAL A 851 51.27 -5.32 9.42
CA VAL A 851 51.27 -6.80 9.38
C VAL A 851 52.67 -7.36 9.54
N VAL A 852 53.75 -6.61 9.24
CA VAL A 852 55.15 -7.07 9.36
C VAL A 852 55.46 -7.68 10.74
N GLY A 853 55.04 -7.02 11.82
CA GLY A 853 55.25 -7.53 13.18
C GLY A 853 54.53 -8.86 13.44
N ILE A 854 53.33 -9.02 12.86
CA ILE A 854 52.55 -10.27 12.93
C ILE A 854 53.25 -11.38 12.12
N LEU A 855 53.79 -11.06 10.94
CA LEU A 855 54.54 -12.01 10.10
C LEU A 855 55.89 -12.40 10.70
N ALA A 856 56.54 -11.48 11.42
CA ALA A 856 57.77 -11.72 12.17
C ALA A 856 57.51 -12.53 13.45
N ALA A 857 56.29 -12.49 14.00
CA ALA A 857 55.84 -13.33 15.12
C ALA A 857 55.03 -14.57 14.64
N ALA A 858 55.04 -14.91 13.35
CA ALA A 858 54.09 -15.86 12.77
C ALA A 858 54.20 -17.31 13.27
N ALA A 859 55.25 -17.68 14.01
CA ALA A 859 55.32 -18.97 14.71
C ALA A 859 54.17 -19.14 15.74
N ASP A 860 53.70 -18.04 16.33
CA ASP A 860 52.62 -18.05 17.32
C ASP A 860 51.22 -18.15 16.66
N TYR A 861 51.08 -17.77 15.38
CA TYR A 861 49.80 -17.66 14.67
C TYR A 861 49.65 -18.57 13.43
N LYS A 862 50.67 -19.39 13.10
CA LYS A 862 50.68 -20.31 11.94
C LYS A 862 50.33 -19.67 10.59
N VAL A 863 50.68 -18.38 10.41
CA VAL A 863 50.54 -17.70 9.11
C VAL A 863 51.59 -18.27 8.16
N THR A 864 51.15 -18.83 7.03
CA THR A 864 52.03 -19.49 6.06
C THR A 864 52.41 -18.57 4.90
N THR A 865 51.45 -17.81 4.40
CA THR A 865 51.62 -16.88 3.29
C THR A 865 50.92 -15.56 3.57
N TYR A 866 51.53 -14.48 3.07
CA TYR A 866 50.96 -13.15 3.03
C TYR A 866 51.03 -12.62 1.60
N THR A 867 49.91 -12.14 1.08
CA THR A 867 49.81 -11.51 -0.25
C THR A 867 49.26 -10.10 -0.09
N GLY A 868 50.10 -9.08 -0.29
CA GLY A 868 49.71 -7.67 -0.31
C GLY A 868 49.45 -7.17 -1.73
N LEU A 869 48.35 -6.46 -1.93
CA LEU A 869 47.99 -5.84 -3.21
C LEU A 869 47.93 -4.32 -3.06
N ASP A 870 48.61 -3.57 -3.94
CA ASP A 870 48.53 -2.11 -3.97
C ASP A 870 48.68 -1.56 -5.39
N THR A 871 48.26 -0.32 -5.63
CA THR A 871 48.48 0.38 -6.91
C THR A 871 49.67 1.33 -6.87
N ASP A 872 50.10 1.78 -5.69
CA ASP A 872 51.22 2.72 -5.53
C ASP A 872 52.58 2.00 -5.58
N GLN A 873 53.39 2.36 -6.58
CA GLN A 873 54.73 1.77 -6.78
C GLN A 873 55.73 2.16 -5.70
N ASP A 874 55.59 3.34 -5.10
CA ASP A 874 56.47 3.79 -4.02
C ASP A 874 56.20 2.99 -2.75
N GLU A 875 54.93 2.78 -2.43
CA GLU A 875 54.51 1.97 -1.27
C GLU A 875 54.90 0.50 -1.44
N LEU A 876 54.72 -0.08 -2.64
CA LEU A 876 55.18 -1.44 -2.93
C LEU A 876 56.71 -1.58 -2.83
N SER A 877 57.46 -0.55 -3.24
CA SER A 877 58.92 -0.54 -3.11
C SER A 877 59.35 -0.50 -1.64
N LEU A 878 58.67 0.31 -0.84
CA LEU A 878 58.87 0.37 0.61
C LEU A 878 58.47 -0.94 1.28
N ALA A 879 57.36 -1.56 0.85
CA ALA A 879 56.91 -2.84 1.38
C ALA A 879 57.92 -3.96 1.13
N ARG A 880 58.49 -4.04 -0.08
CA ARG A 880 59.57 -4.98 -0.41
C ARG A 880 60.81 -4.75 0.46
N SER A 881 61.16 -3.48 0.71
CA SER A 881 62.25 -3.13 1.63
C SER A 881 61.95 -3.63 3.05
N ASN A 882 60.75 -3.39 3.56
CA ASN A 882 60.34 -3.83 4.89
C ASN A 882 60.35 -5.37 5.02
N ILE A 883 59.86 -6.08 4.00
CA ILE A 883 59.94 -7.55 3.95
C ILE A 883 61.41 -8.03 4.01
N GLY A 884 62.34 -7.35 3.33
CA GLY A 884 63.75 -7.72 3.31
C GLY A 884 64.54 -7.36 4.58
N ILE A 885 64.10 -6.35 5.33
CA ILE A 885 64.75 -5.90 6.58
C ILE A 885 64.38 -6.81 7.76
N HIS A 886 63.14 -7.32 7.79
CA HIS A 886 62.63 -8.10 8.90
C HIS A 886 62.78 -9.61 8.66
N GLN A 887 63.17 -10.37 9.68
CA GLN A 887 63.21 -11.83 9.60
C GLN A 887 61.79 -12.40 9.76
N LEU A 888 61.10 -12.64 8.63
CA LEU A 888 59.72 -13.13 8.62
C LEU A 888 59.66 -14.66 8.69
N HIS A 889 58.65 -15.20 9.40
CA HIS A 889 58.37 -16.63 9.43
C HIS A 889 57.41 -17.09 8.32
N ALA A 890 56.66 -16.16 7.71
CA ALA A 890 55.72 -16.42 6.61
C ALA A 890 56.31 -15.98 5.26
N VAL A 891 55.88 -16.61 4.16
CA VAL A 891 56.23 -16.17 2.80
C VAL A 891 55.40 -14.94 2.45
N ALA A 892 56.02 -13.77 2.37
CA ALA A 892 55.36 -12.50 2.06
C ALA A 892 55.63 -12.07 0.61
N THR A 893 54.57 -11.81 -0.16
CA THR A 893 54.64 -11.30 -1.53
C THR A 893 53.79 -10.05 -1.68
N VAL A 894 54.27 -9.04 -2.41
CA VAL A 894 53.52 -7.82 -2.72
C VAL A 894 53.43 -7.59 -4.23
N LEU A 895 52.22 -7.29 -4.71
CA LEU A 895 51.89 -7.20 -6.13
C LEU A 895 51.27 -5.85 -6.47
N SER A 896 51.58 -5.36 -7.67
CA SER A 896 50.87 -4.21 -8.21
C SER A 896 49.55 -4.66 -8.85
N ALA A 897 48.42 -4.32 -8.24
CA ALA A 897 47.10 -4.68 -8.72
C ALA A 897 46.04 -3.67 -8.28
N ASP A 898 45.17 -3.28 -9.20
CA ASP A 898 43.97 -2.49 -8.88
C ASP A 898 42.83 -3.43 -8.51
N VAL A 899 42.52 -3.50 -7.22
CA VAL A 899 41.46 -4.36 -6.66
C VAL A 899 40.08 -4.09 -7.28
N LYS A 900 39.84 -2.91 -7.84
CA LYS A 900 38.55 -2.58 -8.50
C LYS A 900 38.43 -3.28 -9.86
N LEU A 901 39.53 -3.41 -10.59
CA LEU A 901 39.58 -3.93 -11.96
C LEU A 901 39.99 -5.40 -12.04
N TYR A 902 40.65 -5.94 -11.01
CA TYR A 902 41.16 -7.31 -11.00
C TYR A 902 40.15 -8.36 -10.51
N ASP A 903 40.13 -9.51 -11.19
CA ASP A 903 39.42 -10.72 -10.76
C ASP A 903 40.17 -11.39 -9.58
N PRO A 904 39.52 -11.58 -8.41
CA PRO A 904 40.13 -12.28 -7.28
C PRO A 904 40.72 -13.65 -7.64
N ILE A 905 40.04 -14.42 -8.50
CA ILE A 905 40.43 -15.78 -8.87
C ILE A 905 41.73 -15.79 -9.70
N ALA A 906 41.94 -14.76 -10.53
CA ALA A 906 43.13 -14.65 -11.36
C ALA A 906 44.41 -14.39 -10.53
N ILE A 907 44.32 -13.53 -9.52
CA ILE A 907 45.44 -13.23 -8.61
C ILE A 907 45.84 -14.50 -7.83
N ILE A 908 44.86 -15.23 -7.29
CA ILE A 908 45.05 -16.47 -6.54
C ILE A 908 45.77 -17.52 -7.38
N LYS A 909 45.33 -17.72 -8.63
CA LYS A 909 45.96 -18.65 -9.57
C LYS A 909 47.40 -18.26 -9.91
N SER A 910 47.68 -16.96 -10.08
CA SER A 910 49.03 -16.47 -10.41
C SER A 910 50.05 -16.66 -9.28
N GLN A 911 49.58 -16.63 -8.03
CA GLN A 911 50.41 -16.76 -6.83
C GLN A 911 50.48 -18.19 -6.28
N ASN A 912 49.83 -19.14 -6.96
CA ASN A 912 49.74 -20.53 -6.51
C ASN A 912 49.22 -20.66 -5.07
N LEU A 913 48.35 -19.74 -4.64
CA LEU A 913 47.69 -19.80 -3.33
C LEU A 913 46.79 -21.05 -3.34
N GLY A 914 47.22 -22.11 -2.65
CA GLY A 914 46.50 -23.39 -2.62
C GLY A 914 45.14 -23.30 -1.91
N PHE A 915 44.39 -24.41 -1.87
CA PHE A 915 43.21 -24.53 -1.02
C PHE A 915 43.62 -24.42 0.46
N GLY A 916 43.01 -23.50 1.21
CA GLY A 916 43.35 -23.26 2.61
C GLY A 916 42.42 -22.24 3.28
N ARG A 917 42.75 -21.90 4.52
CA ARG A 917 42.01 -20.93 5.35
C ARG A 917 42.52 -19.52 5.08
N PHE A 918 41.61 -18.59 4.81
CA PHE A 918 41.95 -17.22 4.39
C PHE A 918 41.43 -16.19 5.37
N ILE A 919 42.26 -15.18 5.62
CA ILE A 919 41.82 -13.88 6.16
C ILE A 919 42.02 -12.84 5.06
N VAL A 920 40.94 -12.15 4.71
CA VAL A 920 41.00 -11.01 3.79
C VAL A 920 40.93 -9.74 4.61
N CYS A 921 41.93 -8.88 4.51
CA CYS A 921 41.97 -7.63 5.26
C CYS A 921 42.12 -6.43 4.34
N ALA A 922 41.63 -5.28 4.80
CA ALA A 922 41.81 -4.00 4.11
C ALA A 922 41.87 -2.86 5.11
N ASN A 923 42.92 -2.05 5.01
CA ASN A 923 42.99 -0.79 5.73
C ASN A 923 42.24 0.29 4.93
N LEU A 924 40.99 0.59 5.31
CA LEU A 924 40.15 1.50 4.54
C LEU A 924 40.42 2.96 4.87
N PRO A 925 40.32 3.85 3.86
CA PRO A 925 40.50 5.27 4.08
C PRO A 925 39.49 5.85 5.07
N TYR A 926 39.96 6.75 5.92
CA TYR A 926 39.21 7.17 7.11
C TYR A 926 38.53 8.55 7.01
N LEU A 927 38.68 9.29 5.91
CA LEU A 927 38.06 10.59 5.69
C LEU A 927 37.25 10.65 4.39
N PRO A 928 36.11 11.38 4.35
CA PRO A 928 35.37 11.67 3.12
C PRO A 928 35.99 12.82 2.29
N THR A 929 35.83 12.76 0.96
CA THR A 929 36.48 13.69 0.01
C THR A 929 35.63 14.94 -0.09
N ASP A 930 36.27 16.10 0.07
CA ASP A 930 35.67 17.39 -0.19
C ASP A 930 35.52 17.64 -1.71
N PRO A 931 34.30 17.74 -2.25
CA PRO A 931 34.05 18.03 -3.66
C PRO A 931 34.78 19.25 -4.22
N GLN A 932 35.09 20.23 -3.37
CA GLN A 932 35.51 21.57 -3.79
C GLN A 932 37.03 21.68 -4.04
N VAL A 933 37.81 20.68 -3.62
CA VAL A 933 39.26 20.67 -3.80
C VAL A 933 39.62 19.70 -4.92
N GLY A 934 39.96 20.25 -6.10
CA GLY A 934 40.30 19.45 -7.27
C GLY A 934 41.48 18.49 -7.03
N ASN A 935 41.63 17.51 -7.94
CA ASN A 935 42.53 16.33 -7.87
C ASN A 935 44.03 16.54 -7.54
N ARG A 936 44.52 17.76 -7.30
CA ARG A 936 45.96 18.07 -7.23
C ARG A 936 46.59 18.02 -5.82
N GLU A 937 45.82 17.97 -4.74
CA GLU A 937 46.35 17.79 -3.35
C GLU A 937 45.92 16.44 -2.75
N ARG A 938 46.17 15.32 -3.44
CA ARG A 938 45.79 13.98 -2.98
C ARG A 938 46.94 13.32 -2.20
N HIS A 939 46.88 13.39 -0.88
CA HIS A 939 47.66 12.53 0.03
C HIS A 939 46.80 11.78 1.05
N VAL A 940 45.48 11.96 0.99
CA VAL A 940 44.51 11.21 1.77
C VAL A 940 43.43 10.79 0.78
N ASP A 941 43.51 9.54 0.35
CA ASP A 941 42.44 8.92 -0.42
C ASP A 941 41.23 8.74 0.49
N GLY A 942 40.05 9.01 -0.04
CA GLY A 942 38.82 8.83 0.69
C GLY A 942 37.78 9.82 0.22
N GLY A 943 36.99 9.43 -0.79
CA GLY A 943 35.67 10.00 -1.15
C GLY A 943 35.42 10.17 -2.66
N LYS A 944 34.20 10.53 -3.10
CA LYS A 944 32.99 10.93 -2.36
C LYS A 944 32.16 9.70 -1.95
N ASP A 945 31.81 9.67 -0.67
CA ASP A 945 31.13 8.58 0.06
C ASP A 945 32.00 7.33 0.18
N GLY A 946 32.49 7.00 1.39
CA GLY A 946 33.35 5.83 1.65
C GLY A 946 32.80 4.46 1.19
N LEU A 947 31.57 4.42 0.65
CA LEU A 947 31.02 3.30 -0.09
C LEU A 947 31.71 3.08 -1.46
N GLU A 948 32.18 4.13 -2.13
CA GLU A 948 32.89 4.08 -3.42
C GLU A 948 34.32 3.47 -3.27
N TYR A 949 34.82 3.39 -2.03
CA TYR A 949 36.13 2.85 -1.66
C TYR A 949 36.09 1.88 -0.44
N LEU A 950 34.91 1.27 -0.18
CA LEU A 950 34.66 -0.17 -0.45
C LEU A 950 34.68 -1.15 0.77
N PRO A 951 33.47 -1.49 1.25
CA PRO A 951 33.14 -2.84 1.72
C PRO A 951 32.89 -3.80 0.55
N HIS A 952 32.28 -3.35 -0.57
CA HIS A 952 31.78 -4.27 -1.60
C HIS A 952 32.87 -5.15 -2.24
N ASP A 953 33.99 -4.59 -2.72
CA ASP A 953 35.02 -5.44 -3.35
C ASP A 953 35.91 -6.19 -2.34
N VAL A 954 36.05 -5.71 -1.10
CA VAL A 954 36.71 -6.43 0.01
C VAL A 954 35.88 -7.67 0.33
N LEU A 955 34.56 -7.51 0.43
CA LEU A 955 33.61 -8.60 0.60
C LEU A 955 33.52 -9.49 -0.65
N ARG A 956 33.71 -8.95 -1.86
CA ARG A 956 33.84 -9.71 -3.11
C ARG A 956 35.04 -10.64 -3.07
N PHE A 957 36.21 -10.13 -2.67
CA PHE A 957 37.43 -10.91 -2.47
C PHE A 957 37.24 -11.96 -1.36
N ALA A 958 36.70 -11.56 -0.20
CA ALA A 958 36.41 -12.46 0.91
C ALA A 958 35.44 -13.59 0.51
N ASN A 959 34.40 -13.28 -0.28
CA ASN A 959 33.46 -14.28 -0.77
C ASN A 959 34.08 -15.23 -1.80
N ALA A 960 34.85 -14.71 -2.76
CA ALA A 960 35.53 -15.50 -3.77
C ALA A 960 36.53 -16.49 -3.16
N LEU A 961 37.24 -16.05 -2.12
CA LEU A 961 38.20 -16.85 -1.36
C LEU A 961 37.58 -17.79 -0.33
N GLN A 962 36.27 -17.66 -0.08
CA GLN A 962 35.61 -18.28 1.07
C GLN A 962 36.35 -17.99 2.38
N ALA A 963 36.77 -16.73 2.57
CA ALA A 963 37.54 -16.32 3.73
C ALA A 963 36.81 -16.64 5.03
N ASP A 964 37.56 -17.17 6.00
CA ASP A 964 37.05 -17.40 7.34
C ASP A 964 36.64 -16.07 7.96
N TYR A 965 37.53 -15.10 7.89
CA TYR A 965 37.32 -13.77 8.42
C TYR A 965 37.66 -12.69 7.40
N CYS A 966 36.93 -11.60 7.46
CA CYS A 966 37.24 -10.37 6.80
C CYS A 966 37.55 -9.30 7.85
N VAL A 967 38.71 -8.65 7.76
CA VAL A 967 39.12 -7.62 8.72
C VAL A 967 39.16 -6.27 8.03
N ILE A 968 38.40 -5.31 8.55
CA ILE A 968 38.40 -3.94 8.04
C ILE A 968 38.58 -2.97 9.18
N ASN A 969 39.28 -1.87 8.97
CA ASN A 969 39.21 -0.72 9.87
C ASN A 969 38.41 0.42 9.24
N ILE A 970 37.77 1.22 10.08
CA ILE A 970 36.91 2.33 9.67
C ILE A 970 37.03 3.41 10.75
N SER A 971 37.25 4.67 10.36
CA SER A 971 37.08 5.77 11.31
C SER A 971 35.61 6.11 11.52
N SER A 972 35.31 6.46 12.76
CA SER A 972 34.08 7.10 13.18
C SER A 972 33.73 8.38 12.41
N LEU A 973 34.67 9.00 11.67
CA LEU A 973 34.41 10.13 10.76
C LEU A 973 33.71 9.70 9.45
N ALA A 974 33.59 8.40 9.19
CA ALA A 974 32.85 7.80 8.08
C ALA A 974 31.45 7.33 8.51
N ASN A 975 30.60 6.94 7.54
CA ASN A 975 29.28 6.38 7.82
C ASN A 975 29.38 4.89 8.20
N VAL A 976 29.83 4.63 9.43
CA VAL A 976 30.12 3.28 9.95
C VAL A 976 28.88 2.37 9.88
N GLU A 977 27.70 2.90 10.19
CA GLU A 977 26.44 2.15 10.17
C GLU A 977 26.07 1.64 8.77
N ALA A 978 26.18 2.50 7.75
CA ALA A 978 25.91 2.11 6.37
C ALA A 978 26.91 1.05 5.87
N MET A 979 28.18 1.15 6.27
CA MET A 979 29.22 0.20 5.91
C MET A 979 28.98 -1.18 6.56
N LEU A 980 28.69 -1.22 7.86
CA LEU A 980 28.38 -2.48 8.56
C LEU A 980 27.08 -3.11 8.05
N SER A 981 26.09 -2.31 7.67
CA SER A 981 24.87 -2.78 7.02
C SER A 981 25.17 -3.44 5.66
N ALA A 982 26.12 -2.89 4.90
CA ALA A 982 26.56 -3.49 3.64
C ALA A 982 27.31 -4.83 3.85
N CYS A 983 28.15 -4.92 4.89
CA CYS A 983 28.78 -6.18 5.31
C CYS A 983 27.73 -7.24 5.65
N TRP A 984 26.73 -6.86 6.47
CA TRP A 984 25.65 -7.77 6.88
C TRP A 984 24.86 -8.30 5.70
N ARG A 985 24.44 -7.41 4.78
CA ARG A 985 23.75 -7.80 3.53
C ARG A 985 24.57 -8.73 2.65
N SER A 986 25.90 -8.67 2.75
CA SER A 986 26.81 -9.54 2.00
C SER A 986 27.10 -10.86 2.73
N GLY A 987 26.42 -11.13 3.84
CA GLY A 987 26.54 -12.35 4.63
C GLY A 987 27.65 -12.33 5.68
N PHE A 988 28.17 -11.15 6.05
CA PHE A 988 29.23 -11.02 7.06
C PHE A 988 28.75 -10.27 8.31
N GLY A 989 28.80 -10.94 9.46
CA GLY A 989 28.48 -10.35 10.76
C GLY A 989 29.72 -9.96 11.56
N VAL A 990 29.56 -9.01 12.48
CA VAL A 990 30.63 -8.57 13.39
C VAL A 990 30.85 -9.63 14.46
N VAL A 991 32.05 -10.20 14.49
CA VAL A 991 32.49 -11.20 15.46
C VAL A 991 33.21 -10.51 16.62
N ASP A 992 34.12 -9.59 16.31
CA ASP A 992 34.80 -8.76 17.30
C ASP A 992 34.97 -7.34 16.78
N THR A 993 35.09 -6.41 17.72
CA THR A 993 35.42 -5.01 17.43
C THR A 993 36.57 -4.55 18.31
N ILE A 994 37.60 -4.04 17.66
CA ILE A 994 38.68 -3.28 18.28
C ILE A 994 38.32 -1.81 18.07
N ALA A 995 38.43 -0.97 19.09
CA ALA A 995 38.25 0.48 18.94
C ALA A 995 39.42 1.22 19.59
N THR A 996 40.01 2.17 18.89
CA THR A 996 41.11 3.01 19.39
C THR A 996 40.70 4.47 19.32
N VAL A 997 40.85 5.19 20.43
CA VAL A 997 40.63 6.65 20.44
C VAL A 997 41.93 7.36 20.04
N ALA A 998 41.90 8.07 18.92
CA ALA A 998 43.04 8.76 18.33
C ALA A 998 42.77 10.27 18.19
N PRO A 999 43.77 11.15 18.35
CA PRO A 999 43.60 12.58 18.08
C PRO A 999 43.31 12.85 16.60
N LEU A 1000 42.57 13.92 16.29
CA LEU A 1000 42.42 14.37 14.90
C LEU A 1000 43.75 14.89 14.36
N GLU A 1001 44.13 14.41 13.18
CA GLU A 1001 45.36 14.82 12.51
C GLU A 1001 45.21 16.13 11.72
N LYS A 1002 46.33 16.71 11.29
CA LYS A 1002 46.39 18.00 10.56
C LYS A 1002 45.43 18.07 9.37
N TYR A 1003 45.29 16.98 8.61
CA TYR A 1003 44.38 16.91 7.47
C TYR A 1003 42.91 16.77 7.89
N ALA A 1004 42.59 15.94 8.90
CA ALA A 1004 41.23 15.88 9.45
C ALA A 1004 40.79 17.23 10.05
N LEU A 1005 41.71 17.91 10.75
CA LEU A 1005 41.52 19.25 11.30
C LEU A 1005 41.29 20.29 10.20
N SER A 1006 42.02 20.24 9.08
CA SER A 1006 41.80 21.16 7.97
C SER A 1006 40.46 20.96 7.25
N ARG A 1007 39.83 19.78 7.43
CA ARG A 1007 38.51 19.43 6.88
C ARG A 1007 37.36 19.48 7.89
N LEU A 1008 37.60 20.00 9.10
CA LEU A 1008 36.63 19.98 10.19
C LEU A 1008 35.29 20.64 9.83
N SER A 1009 35.31 21.77 9.10
CA SER A 1009 34.09 22.45 8.65
C SER A 1009 33.24 21.58 7.74
N TYR A 1010 33.87 20.83 6.83
CA TYR A 1010 33.18 19.89 5.93
C TYR A 1010 32.62 18.70 6.69
N LEU A 1011 33.42 18.11 7.60
CA LEU A 1011 32.97 16.99 8.43
C LEU A 1011 31.73 17.35 9.26
N LYS A 1012 31.68 18.56 9.84
CA LYS A 1012 30.51 19.06 10.59
C LYS A 1012 29.21 19.19 9.78
N THR A 1013 29.28 19.21 8.44
CA THR A 1013 28.07 19.27 7.59
C THR A 1013 27.44 17.90 7.34
N ARG A 1014 28.07 16.81 7.79
CA ARG A 1014 27.62 15.45 7.49
C ARG A 1014 26.64 14.94 8.57
N PRO A 1015 25.51 14.34 8.18
CA PRO A 1015 24.46 13.93 9.12
C PRO A 1015 24.89 12.81 10.08
N TRP A 1016 25.99 12.10 9.79
CA TRP A 1016 26.55 11.03 10.62
C TRP A 1016 27.75 11.44 11.48
N SER A 1017 28.19 12.71 11.47
CA SER A 1017 29.46 13.15 12.07
C SER A 1017 29.46 13.37 13.60
N ASN A 1018 28.50 12.83 14.35
CA ASN A 1018 28.37 13.06 15.81
C ASN A 1018 29.45 12.37 16.67
N THR A 1019 30.48 11.81 16.05
CA THR A 1019 31.46 10.90 16.63
C THR A 1019 32.83 11.52 16.92
N ALA A 1020 33.06 12.78 16.59
CA ALA A 1020 34.24 13.49 17.07
C ALA A 1020 34.05 13.88 18.55
N ILE A 1021 34.57 13.04 19.46
CA ILE A 1021 34.46 13.26 20.91
C ILE A 1021 35.31 14.48 21.28
N PHE A 1022 34.70 15.51 21.87
CA PHE A 1022 35.42 16.59 22.54
C PHE A 1022 36.15 16.00 23.75
N GLY A 1023 37.48 16.07 23.76
CA GLY A 1023 38.23 15.85 24.99
C GLY A 1023 38.07 17.03 25.96
N GLU A 1024 38.04 16.77 27.27
CA GLU A 1024 38.06 17.81 28.33
C GLU A 1024 39.26 18.78 28.20
N ASP A 1025 40.31 18.39 27.49
CA ASP A 1025 41.54 19.15 27.19
C ASP A 1025 41.45 20.02 25.93
N GLY A 1026 40.28 20.10 25.28
CA GLY A 1026 40.05 20.91 24.08
C GLY A 1026 40.62 20.31 22.79
N GLN A 1027 41.16 19.09 22.83
CA GLN A 1027 41.62 18.36 21.64
C GLN A 1027 40.47 17.56 21.02
N LEU A 1028 40.34 17.64 19.69
CA LEU A 1028 39.37 16.84 18.94
C LEU A 1028 39.91 15.42 18.74
N ARG A 1029 39.07 14.41 18.98
CA ARG A 1029 39.43 12.99 18.83
C ARG A 1029 38.45 12.26 17.92
N GLN A 1030 38.93 11.18 17.30
CA GLN A 1030 38.15 10.23 16.51
C GLN A 1030 38.31 8.84 17.12
N ILE A 1031 37.34 7.97 16.86
CA ILE A 1031 37.47 6.53 17.11
C ILE A 1031 37.83 5.84 15.80
N ILE A 1032 38.83 4.98 15.84
CA ILE A 1032 39.17 4.06 14.76
C ILE A 1032 38.65 2.69 15.18
N PHE A 1033 37.72 2.14 14.43
CA PHE A 1033 37.18 0.80 14.65
C PHE A 1033 37.93 -0.19 13.76
N GLY A 1034 38.40 -1.31 14.30
CA GLY A 1034 38.81 -2.50 13.57
C GLY A 1034 37.77 -3.59 13.78
N PHE A 1035 37.02 -3.95 12.73
CA PHE A 1035 36.00 -4.98 12.78
C PHE A 1035 36.55 -6.31 12.27
N VAL A 1036 36.38 -7.36 13.06
CA VAL A 1036 36.55 -8.75 12.64
C VAL A 1036 35.19 -9.26 12.19
N LEU A 1037 35.04 -9.51 10.89
CA LEU A 1037 33.79 -9.95 10.28
C LEU A 1037 33.86 -11.43 9.94
N GLY A 1038 32.80 -12.17 10.21
CA GLY A 1038 32.71 -13.60 9.92
C GLY A 1038 31.59 -13.91 8.93
N LYS A 1039 31.85 -14.79 7.97
CA LYS A 1039 30.83 -15.23 7.02
C LYS A 1039 29.77 -16.11 7.71
N ALA A 1040 28.50 -15.76 7.55
CA ALA A 1040 27.35 -16.41 8.17
C ALA A 1040 27.43 -16.55 9.70
N ARG A 1041 28.19 -15.67 10.37
CA ARG A 1041 28.38 -15.63 11.82
C ARG A 1041 28.61 -14.21 12.32
N GLY A 1042 28.47 -13.98 13.62
CA GLY A 1042 28.55 -12.64 14.23
C GLY A 1042 27.20 -11.90 14.17
N VAL A 1043 27.19 -10.64 14.63
CA VAL A 1043 25.97 -9.83 14.78
C VAL A 1043 25.90 -8.67 13.79
N ASN A 1044 24.71 -8.06 13.66
CA ASN A 1044 24.58 -6.81 12.93
C ASN A 1044 25.40 -5.72 13.64
N GLY A 1045 26.25 -5.03 12.89
CA GLY A 1045 27.13 -4.00 13.43
C GLY A 1045 26.41 -2.79 14.03
N SER A 1046 25.15 -2.54 13.68
CA SER A 1046 24.35 -1.47 14.30
C SER A 1046 24.15 -1.68 15.82
N LEU A 1047 23.98 -2.93 16.26
CA LEU A 1047 23.83 -3.29 17.67
C LEU A 1047 25.13 -3.03 18.45
N ILE A 1048 26.28 -3.33 17.84
CA ILE A 1048 27.60 -3.05 18.42
C ILE A 1048 27.83 -1.54 18.54
N LEU A 1049 27.40 -0.74 17.56
CA LEU A 1049 27.55 0.71 17.60
C LEU A 1049 26.71 1.36 18.71
N GLN A 1050 25.49 0.86 18.96
CA GLN A 1050 24.65 1.32 20.06
C GLN A 1050 25.29 1.05 21.43
N GLU A 1051 25.85 -0.15 21.64
CA GLU A 1051 26.58 -0.47 22.86
C GLU A 1051 27.88 0.34 22.99
N ALA A 1052 28.65 0.50 21.91
CA ALA A 1052 29.89 1.28 21.90
C ALA A 1052 29.66 2.74 22.32
N ALA A 1053 28.56 3.35 21.85
CA ALA A 1053 28.19 4.72 22.21
C ALA A 1053 27.95 4.88 23.73
N SER A 1054 27.44 3.85 24.40
CA SER A 1054 27.19 3.87 25.85
C SER A 1054 28.48 3.84 26.69
N ILE A 1055 29.54 3.21 26.19
CA ILE A 1055 30.82 3.05 26.90
C ILE A 1055 31.73 4.26 26.71
N LEU A 1056 31.60 4.94 25.57
CA LEU A 1056 32.47 6.03 25.13
C LEU A 1056 31.92 7.42 25.53
N GLN A 1057 31.06 7.49 26.55
CA GLN A 1057 30.50 8.76 27.05
C GLN A 1057 31.60 9.75 27.50
N PRO A 1058 31.39 11.07 27.29
CA PRO A 1058 32.40 12.12 27.55
C PRO A 1058 32.95 12.13 28.99
N ASP A 1059 32.12 11.74 29.96
CA ASP A 1059 32.42 11.82 31.39
C ASP A 1059 33.38 10.70 31.88
N ARG A 1060 33.72 9.72 31.03
CA ARG A 1060 34.66 8.63 31.34
C ARG A 1060 35.99 8.84 30.61
N ARG A 1061 36.93 9.55 31.23
CA ARG A 1061 38.26 9.89 30.64
C ARG A 1061 38.97 8.71 29.96
N PRO A 1062 39.21 8.74 28.63
CA PRO A 1062 40.14 7.85 27.96
C PRO A 1062 41.23 8.68 27.27
N LEU A 1063 42.34 8.93 27.97
CA LEU A 1063 43.58 9.31 27.29
C LEU A 1063 44.30 8.00 26.90
N GLY A 1064 44.38 7.72 25.59
CA GLY A 1064 45.15 6.63 24.98
C GLY A 1064 44.70 5.21 25.34
N SER A 1065 43.47 4.84 24.98
CA SER A 1065 42.89 3.52 25.34
C SER A 1065 42.39 2.77 24.12
N VAL A 1066 42.57 1.44 24.14
CA VAL A 1066 42.04 0.48 23.15
C VAL A 1066 40.93 -0.31 23.81
N PHE A 1067 39.83 -0.52 23.10
CA PHE A 1067 38.67 -1.27 23.56
C PHE A 1067 38.51 -2.51 22.70
N LEU A 1068 38.28 -3.67 23.33
CA LEU A 1068 37.94 -4.89 22.62
C LEU A 1068 36.53 -5.31 23.05
N ALA A 1069 35.62 -5.42 22.10
CA ALA A 1069 34.32 -6.03 22.29
C ALA A 1069 34.31 -7.39 21.61
N ARG A 1070 34.05 -8.45 22.39
CA ARG A 1070 33.81 -9.78 21.84
C ARG A 1070 32.33 -10.06 21.77
N SER A 1071 31.86 -10.46 20.59
CA SER A 1071 30.52 -11.04 20.49
C SER A 1071 30.56 -12.45 21.11
N GLN A 1072 29.68 -12.75 22.07
CA GLN A 1072 29.64 -14.07 22.72
C GLN A 1072 29.05 -15.19 21.83
N TRP A 1073 29.03 -14.99 20.51
CA TRP A 1073 28.44 -15.91 19.55
C TRP A 1073 29.41 -17.05 19.20
N VAL A 1074 29.50 -18.05 20.07
CA VAL A 1074 30.21 -19.30 19.76
C VAL A 1074 29.29 -20.21 18.95
N ARG A 1075 29.71 -20.51 17.71
CA ARG A 1075 29.27 -21.55 16.75
C ARG A 1075 27.79 -21.99 16.82
N PRO A 1076 26.98 -21.80 15.76
CA PRO A 1076 26.03 -22.86 15.44
C PRO A 1076 26.90 -24.10 15.14
N HIS A 1077 26.75 -25.17 15.92
CA HIS A 1077 27.23 -26.48 15.50
C HIS A 1077 26.51 -26.85 14.20
N CYS A 1078 27.08 -26.45 13.07
CA CYS A 1078 26.87 -27.12 11.80
C CYS A 1078 27.91 -28.26 11.76
N ASP A 1079 27.55 -29.42 12.29
CA ASP A 1079 28.17 -30.65 11.82
C ASP A 1079 27.53 -30.99 10.47
N VAL A 1080 28.34 -30.78 9.42
CA VAL A 1080 28.30 -31.25 8.01
C VAL A 1080 27.01 -31.07 7.21
#